data_AF-A0A3D4PDK1-F1
#
_entry.id   AF-A0A3D4PDK1-F1
#
_cell.length_a   1.000
_cell.length_b   1.000
_cell.length_c   1.000
_cell.angle_alpha   90.00
_cell.angle_beta   90.00
_cell.angle_gamma   90.00
#
_symmetry.space_group_name_H-M   'P 1'
#
loop_
_entity.id
_entity.type
_entity.pdbx_description
1 polymer ?
#
loop_
_entity_poly.entity_id
_entity_poly.type
_entity_poly.pdbx_seq_one_letter_code
_entity_poly.pdbx_strand_id
1 'polypeptide(L)'
;MAGRGTDIILGGNPEHLAWEELKEKYGSRLDVPKSEWDETSRKIAEREGMKEEAKVVREKGGLYVIGTERHEARRIDLQLRGRSGRQGDPGSSRFFISLEDDLMRIFAGDFVRSLLGSLGMKDGEAIESPMVTRQIEKAQKKREETHFEQRKNLLEYDEVMDEQRKRVYTYRQRILDGANCRQLILDMIERQVGRAVDHFLDKDYRWETIAAWTHQNFLVEVEPSDIRGMEADQLKQYMKEQAMRQAEDEIVEQIEEFLPEDAENQRDWNWLGLARWANSRFGINLNDKELKEAGRDNLIMLIYDRAQKSLEKLDFSNVDHMLDEQLGLKTVSGWLSQQYSIHIPPEEFKDLEQPQVEELVLDRIIKDYRNREISFPVSVGMSRFMSRSRNSDQFDRQGLARWAESRFRTHFEMESIENKSRNDLEELLIQRSRDFYPGEKLTAEVQEKVGATYKSTGEDSDSAEPNTPALQGMIDWANQQFEASLNVEEFTGVTAVEAQNRLLREFDSHYRPEFSQAERSILLEVLDHAWKEHLYFMDHLRSGIGLVSYAQKDPKVEYKREGMKAFEQMWMRVGEQVTSAIFRVENESPDFVGSLWNISSATHAVPDASIPETNGTHESSSQSQPGPEPGAPEQIIDPIRNTGEKVGRNDPCPCGSGKKYKKCCGAND
;
A
#
# COMPACT_ATOMS: atom_id res chain seq x y z
N MET A 1 -20.39 -31.41 -6.11
CA MET A 1 -21.61 -30.79 -5.51
C MET A 1 -21.18 -29.65 -4.61
N ALA A 2 -21.73 -28.44 -4.75
CA ALA A 2 -21.37 -27.30 -3.90
C ALA A 2 -22.40 -27.07 -2.77
N GLY A 3 -21.93 -27.10 -1.52
CA GLY A 3 -22.68 -26.66 -0.34
C GLY A 3 -23.96 -27.45 -0.01
N ARG A 4 -24.91 -26.78 0.65
CA ARG A 4 -26.21 -27.35 1.04
C ARG A 4 -27.19 -27.50 -0.12
N GLY A 5 -26.95 -26.81 -1.25
CA GLY A 5 -27.76 -26.76 -2.48
C GLY A 5 -29.27 -26.65 -2.30
N THR A 6 -30.01 -26.78 -3.40
CA THR A 6 -31.48 -26.75 -3.38
C THR A 6 -32.07 -27.99 -2.70
N ASP A 7 -33.24 -27.81 -2.09
CA ASP A 7 -33.94 -28.89 -1.44
C ASP A 7 -34.57 -29.85 -2.46
N ILE A 8 -34.46 -31.15 -2.20
CA ILE A 8 -35.02 -32.18 -3.07
C ILE A 8 -36.33 -32.61 -2.44
N ILE A 9 -37.43 -32.11 -3.00
CA ILE A 9 -38.79 -32.43 -2.53
C ILE A 9 -39.19 -33.78 -3.12
N LEU A 10 -39.51 -34.74 -2.26
CA LEU A 10 -40.02 -36.05 -2.69
C LEU A 10 -41.39 -35.88 -3.34
N GLY A 11 -41.59 -36.44 -4.54
CA GLY A 11 -42.83 -36.30 -5.31
C GLY A 11 -42.90 -35.05 -6.20
N GLY A 12 -41.82 -34.28 -6.32
CA GLY A 12 -41.73 -33.12 -7.22
C GLY A 12 -41.83 -31.77 -6.53
N ASN A 13 -41.38 -30.71 -7.22
CA ASN A 13 -41.39 -29.35 -6.70
C ASN A 13 -42.46 -28.50 -7.42
N PRO A 14 -43.63 -28.28 -6.79
CA PRO A 14 -44.73 -27.55 -7.42
C PRO A 14 -44.41 -26.07 -7.63
N GLU A 15 -43.59 -25.48 -6.77
CA GLU A 15 -43.14 -24.10 -6.88
C GLU A 15 -42.24 -23.87 -8.09
N HIS A 16 -41.38 -24.84 -8.42
CA HIS A 16 -40.54 -24.73 -9.62
C HIS A 16 -41.37 -24.75 -10.90
N LEU A 17 -42.32 -25.69 -11.00
CA LEU A 17 -43.22 -25.77 -12.14
C LEU A 17 -44.17 -24.58 -12.22
N ALA A 18 -44.62 -24.03 -11.08
CA ALA A 18 -45.41 -22.80 -11.05
C ALA A 18 -44.65 -21.62 -11.63
N TRP A 19 -43.34 -21.51 -11.36
CA TRP A 19 -42.52 -20.50 -12.02
C TRP A 19 -42.39 -20.71 -13.52
N GLU A 20 -42.29 -21.96 -13.98
CA GLU A 20 -42.24 -22.24 -15.43
C GLU A 20 -43.50 -21.80 -16.17
N GLU A 21 -44.68 -21.88 -15.53
CA GLU A 21 -45.93 -21.36 -16.09
C GLU A 21 -46.03 -19.83 -15.95
N LEU A 22 -45.59 -19.26 -14.82
CA LEU A 22 -45.77 -17.83 -14.53
C LEU A 22 -44.72 -16.91 -15.17
N LYS A 23 -43.54 -17.44 -15.55
CA LYS A 23 -42.50 -16.66 -16.24
C LYS A 23 -42.91 -16.14 -17.61
N GLU A 24 -43.96 -16.71 -18.22
CA GLU A 24 -44.53 -16.22 -19.48
C GLU A 24 -45.33 -14.92 -19.27
N LYS A 25 -45.84 -14.70 -18.05
CA LYS A 25 -46.67 -13.55 -17.68
C LYS A 25 -45.89 -12.49 -16.89
N TYR A 26 -44.85 -12.89 -16.17
CA TYR A 26 -44.04 -12.01 -15.32
C TYR A 26 -42.55 -12.11 -15.67
N GLY A 27 -41.86 -10.97 -15.73
CA GLY A 27 -40.43 -10.92 -16.09
C GLY A 27 -39.51 -11.49 -15.00
N SER A 28 -39.92 -11.42 -13.74
CA SER A 28 -39.20 -11.98 -12.58
C SER A 28 -40.15 -12.68 -11.61
N ARG A 29 -39.61 -13.65 -10.84
CA ARG A 29 -40.36 -14.36 -9.78
C ARG A 29 -40.82 -13.41 -8.68
N LEU A 30 -40.11 -12.31 -8.45
CA LEU A 30 -40.45 -11.29 -7.45
C LEU A 30 -41.70 -10.47 -7.83
N ASP A 31 -42.01 -10.40 -9.12
CA ASP A 31 -43.14 -9.62 -9.64
C ASP A 31 -44.47 -10.38 -9.53
N VAL A 32 -44.43 -11.67 -9.19
CA VAL A 32 -45.61 -12.52 -9.09
C VAL A 32 -46.34 -12.23 -7.76
N PRO A 33 -47.62 -11.83 -7.80
CA PRO A 33 -48.42 -11.68 -6.58
C PRO A 33 -48.47 -13.00 -5.80
N LYS A 34 -48.24 -12.93 -4.48
CA LYS A 34 -48.17 -14.13 -3.61
C LYS A 34 -49.42 -15.02 -3.70
N SER A 35 -50.60 -14.41 -3.80
CA SER A 35 -51.86 -15.15 -3.95
C SER A 35 -51.90 -15.97 -5.25
N GLU A 36 -51.37 -15.43 -6.35
CA GLU A 36 -51.32 -16.12 -7.64
C GLU A 36 -50.26 -17.21 -7.67
N TRP A 37 -49.12 -16.95 -7.01
CA TRP A 37 -48.06 -17.93 -6.80
C TRP A 37 -48.54 -19.15 -6.02
N ASP A 38 -49.18 -18.93 -4.87
CA ASP A 38 -49.67 -19.99 -3.99
C ASP A 38 -50.80 -20.80 -4.67
N GLU A 39 -51.69 -20.11 -5.39
CA GLU A 39 -52.78 -20.74 -6.15
C GLU A 39 -52.25 -21.65 -7.26
N THR A 40 -51.31 -21.15 -8.07
CA THR A 40 -50.74 -21.89 -9.20
C THR A 40 -49.95 -23.09 -8.70
N SER A 41 -49.14 -22.91 -7.65
CA SER A 41 -48.39 -23.99 -7.02
C SER A 41 -49.32 -25.09 -6.48
N ARG A 42 -50.44 -24.71 -5.83
CA ARG A 42 -51.43 -25.68 -5.32
C ARG A 42 -52.10 -26.45 -6.46
N LYS A 43 -52.53 -25.76 -7.52
CA LYS A 43 -53.14 -26.40 -8.70
C LYS A 43 -52.20 -27.40 -9.35
N ILE A 44 -50.92 -27.05 -9.51
CA ILE A 44 -49.91 -27.95 -10.06
C ILE A 44 -49.68 -29.14 -9.13
N ALA A 45 -49.56 -28.93 -7.82
CA ALA A 45 -49.38 -30.01 -6.87
C ALA A 45 -50.55 -31.02 -6.89
N GLU A 46 -51.78 -30.55 -7.10
CA GLU A 46 -52.98 -31.39 -7.25
C GLU A 46 -53.03 -32.07 -8.62
N ARG A 47 -52.76 -31.33 -9.70
CA ARG A 47 -52.77 -31.81 -11.10
C ARG A 47 -51.77 -32.94 -11.30
N GLU A 48 -50.55 -32.77 -10.81
CA GLU A 48 -49.47 -33.75 -10.94
C GLU A 48 -49.53 -34.83 -9.83
N GLY A 49 -50.49 -34.75 -8.91
CA GLY A 49 -50.62 -35.75 -7.84
C GLY A 49 -49.42 -35.83 -6.89
N MET A 50 -48.63 -34.75 -6.75
CA MET A 50 -47.32 -34.75 -6.09
C MET A 50 -47.37 -35.23 -4.64
N LYS A 51 -48.48 -35.01 -3.92
CA LYS A 51 -48.64 -35.53 -2.55
C LYS A 51 -48.72 -37.05 -2.51
N GLU A 52 -49.39 -37.67 -3.49
CA GLU A 52 -49.49 -39.12 -3.58
C GLU A 52 -48.17 -39.71 -4.11
N GLU A 53 -47.53 -39.06 -5.09
CA GLU A 53 -46.18 -39.44 -5.51
C GLU A 53 -45.17 -39.36 -4.36
N ALA A 54 -45.24 -38.32 -3.53
CA ALA A 54 -44.39 -38.17 -2.35
C ALA A 54 -44.59 -39.35 -1.38
N LYS A 55 -45.82 -39.80 -1.15
CA LYS A 55 -46.10 -40.99 -0.33
C LYS A 55 -45.48 -42.25 -0.94
N VAL A 56 -45.67 -42.48 -2.25
CA VAL A 56 -45.08 -43.62 -2.96
C VAL A 56 -43.55 -43.60 -2.86
N VAL A 57 -42.93 -42.44 -3.05
CA VAL A 57 -41.47 -42.29 -2.94
C VAL A 57 -41.01 -42.56 -1.51
N ARG A 58 -41.73 -42.08 -0.49
CA ARG A 58 -41.43 -42.38 0.92
C ARG A 58 -41.56 -43.87 1.24
N GLU A 59 -42.61 -44.52 0.78
CA GLU A 59 -42.81 -45.98 0.94
C GLU A 59 -41.70 -46.80 0.29
N LYS A 60 -41.11 -46.30 -0.81
CA LYS A 60 -39.94 -46.89 -1.47
C LYS A 60 -38.60 -46.58 -0.77
N GLY A 61 -38.60 -45.91 0.38
CA GLY A 61 -37.40 -45.57 1.15
C GLY A 61 -36.80 -44.20 0.84
N GLY A 62 -37.52 -43.37 0.07
CA GLY A 62 -37.16 -41.98 -0.21
C GLY A 62 -35.95 -41.81 -1.14
N LEU A 63 -35.23 -40.69 -0.97
CA LEU A 63 -34.08 -40.37 -1.83
C LEU A 63 -32.89 -41.29 -1.51
N TYR A 64 -32.38 -41.97 -2.54
CA TYR A 64 -31.14 -42.75 -2.48
C TYR A 64 -29.96 -41.95 -3.01
N VAL A 65 -28.98 -41.68 -2.15
CA VAL A 65 -27.76 -40.96 -2.52
C VAL A 65 -26.64 -41.95 -2.82
N ILE A 66 -26.09 -41.86 -4.03
CA ILE A 66 -24.91 -42.61 -4.45
C ILE A 66 -23.71 -41.68 -4.49
N GLY A 67 -22.73 -41.94 -3.63
CA GLY A 67 -21.39 -41.38 -3.79
C GLY A 67 -20.56 -42.34 -4.64
N THR A 68 -20.11 -41.89 -5.81
CA THR A 68 -19.28 -42.71 -6.71
C THR A 68 -17.83 -42.83 -6.23
N GLU A 69 -17.39 -41.88 -5.41
CA GLU A 69 -16.07 -41.79 -4.79
C GLU A 69 -16.20 -41.17 -3.39
N ARG A 70 -15.10 -41.19 -2.64
CA ARG A 70 -14.96 -40.44 -1.39
C ARG A 70 -14.12 -39.20 -1.63
N HIS A 71 -14.61 -38.04 -1.19
CA HIS A 71 -13.79 -36.84 -1.21
C HIS A 71 -12.72 -36.90 -0.12
N GLU A 72 -11.60 -36.21 -0.30
CA GLU A 72 -10.60 -36.04 0.76
C GLU A 72 -11.14 -35.37 2.02
N ALA A 73 -12.18 -34.53 1.87
CA ALA A 73 -12.82 -33.81 2.95
C ALA A 73 -14.16 -34.47 3.27
N ARG A 74 -14.28 -35.07 4.45
CA ARG A 74 -15.47 -35.76 4.93
C ARG A 74 -16.68 -34.83 4.95
N ARG A 75 -16.48 -33.53 5.16
CA ARG A 75 -17.54 -32.52 5.11
C ARG A 75 -18.33 -32.56 3.78
N ILE A 76 -17.67 -32.80 2.65
CA ILE A 76 -18.32 -32.83 1.33
C ILE A 76 -19.14 -34.10 1.16
N ASP A 77 -18.62 -35.24 1.61
CA ASP A 77 -19.37 -36.50 1.66
C ASP A 77 -20.62 -36.37 2.54
N LEU A 78 -20.50 -35.71 3.70
CA LEU A 78 -21.62 -35.44 4.60
C LEU A 78 -22.66 -34.52 3.97
N GLN A 79 -22.23 -33.53 3.17
CA GLN A 79 -23.14 -32.66 2.41
C GLN A 79 -23.92 -33.43 1.35
N LEU A 80 -23.26 -34.34 0.62
CA LEU A 80 -23.91 -35.21 -0.36
C LEU A 80 -24.90 -36.16 0.33
N ARG A 81 -24.49 -36.78 1.44
CA ARG A 81 -25.35 -37.66 2.24
C ARG A 81 -26.59 -36.93 2.77
N GLY A 82 -26.41 -35.72 3.31
CA GLY A 82 -27.47 -34.88 3.89
C GLY A 82 -28.49 -34.33 2.89
N ARG A 83 -28.44 -34.78 1.63
CA ARG A 83 -29.49 -34.56 0.63
C ARG A 83 -30.66 -35.50 0.83
N SER A 84 -30.38 -36.71 1.30
CA SER A 84 -31.40 -37.65 1.77
C SER A 84 -31.77 -37.35 3.23
N GLY A 85 -32.95 -37.78 3.66
CA GLY A 85 -33.31 -37.72 5.09
C GLY A 85 -33.71 -36.33 5.62
N ARG A 86 -34.07 -35.38 4.75
CA ARG A 86 -34.42 -34.01 5.16
C ARG A 86 -35.81 -33.97 5.78
N GLN A 87 -35.99 -33.12 6.80
CA GLN A 87 -37.26 -32.97 7.53
C GLN A 87 -37.87 -34.28 8.05
N GLY A 88 -37.04 -35.29 8.29
CA GLY A 88 -37.50 -36.62 8.75
C GLY A 88 -38.04 -37.52 7.65
N ASP A 89 -37.96 -37.13 6.37
CA ASP A 89 -38.27 -38.03 5.26
C ASP A 89 -37.36 -39.27 5.28
N PRO A 90 -37.84 -40.46 4.86
CA PRO A 90 -36.98 -41.61 4.67
C PRO A 90 -35.94 -41.32 3.58
N GLY A 91 -34.77 -41.93 3.71
CA GLY A 91 -33.68 -41.76 2.77
C GLY A 91 -32.51 -42.66 3.15
N SER A 92 -31.67 -42.97 2.17
CA SER A 92 -30.45 -43.72 2.43
C SER A 92 -29.32 -43.26 1.52
N SER A 93 -28.09 -43.54 1.94
CA SER A 93 -26.90 -43.16 1.20
C SER A 93 -25.90 -44.31 1.19
N ARG A 94 -25.28 -44.56 0.04
CA ARG A 94 -24.18 -45.51 -0.10
C ARG A 94 -23.07 -44.86 -0.91
N PHE A 95 -21.85 -45.05 -0.46
CA PHE A 95 -20.67 -44.59 -1.18
C PHE A 95 -19.87 -45.79 -1.63
N PHE A 96 -19.40 -45.72 -2.86
CA PHE A 96 -18.51 -46.67 -3.48
C PHE A 96 -17.10 -46.09 -3.47
N ILE A 97 -16.12 -46.96 -3.38
CA ILE A 97 -14.71 -46.59 -3.45
C ILE A 97 -13.99 -47.68 -4.22
N SER A 98 -13.09 -47.28 -5.10
CA SER A 98 -12.16 -48.18 -5.77
C SER A 98 -10.77 -48.07 -5.12
N LEU A 99 -9.99 -49.14 -5.20
CA LEU A 99 -8.57 -49.10 -4.82
C LEU A 99 -7.76 -48.15 -5.73
N GLU A 100 -8.30 -47.81 -6.90
CA GLU A 100 -7.71 -46.88 -7.86
C GLU A 100 -8.04 -45.41 -7.57
N ASP A 101 -8.99 -45.12 -6.68
CA ASP A 101 -9.36 -43.75 -6.34
C ASP A 101 -8.21 -43.04 -5.61
N ASP A 102 -8.08 -41.73 -5.80
CA ASP A 102 -6.97 -40.93 -5.25
C ASP A 102 -6.84 -41.06 -3.73
N LEU A 103 -7.97 -41.10 -3.01
CA LEU A 103 -7.96 -41.33 -1.56
C LEU A 103 -7.33 -42.70 -1.23
N MET A 104 -7.68 -43.76 -1.97
CA MET A 104 -7.12 -45.08 -1.73
C MET A 104 -5.67 -45.16 -2.19
N ARG A 105 -5.26 -44.49 -3.26
CA ARG A 105 -3.84 -44.46 -3.69
C ARG A 105 -2.90 -43.87 -2.63
N ILE A 106 -3.38 -42.92 -1.84
CA ILE A 106 -2.60 -42.28 -0.77
C ILE A 106 -2.43 -43.21 0.45
N PHE A 107 -3.42 -44.05 0.76
CA PHE A 107 -3.48 -44.83 2.01
C PHE A 107 -3.38 -46.35 1.85
N ALA A 108 -3.95 -46.87 0.78
CA ALA A 108 -3.83 -48.24 0.31
C ALA A 108 -2.75 -48.30 -0.76
N GLY A 109 -1.50 -48.19 -0.32
CA GLY A 109 -0.35 -48.54 -1.18
C GLY A 109 -0.40 -50.00 -1.62
N ASP A 110 0.67 -50.48 -2.27
CA ASP A 110 0.73 -51.83 -2.85
C ASP A 110 0.45 -52.96 -1.85
N PHE A 111 0.72 -52.72 -0.57
CA PHE A 111 0.50 -53.68 0.51
C PHE A 111 -0.97 -54.11 0.68
N VAL A 112 -1.92 -53.17 0.63
CA VAL A 112 -3.35 -53.48 0.81
C VAL A 112 -3.88 -54.23 -0.41
N ARG A 113 -3.43 -53.86 -1.63
CA ARG A 113 -3.72 -54.59 -2.86
C ARG A 113 -3.18 -56.03 -2.80
N SER A 114 -1.94 -56.21 -2.34
CA SER A 114 -1.30 -57.52 -2.20
C SER A 114 -2.01 -58.40 -1.16
N LEU A 115 -2.42 -57.85 -0.03
CA LEU A 115 -3.16 -58.56 1.01
C LEU A 115 -4.53 -59.05 0.50
N LEU A 116 -5.30 -58.19 -0.18
CA LEU A 116 -6.60 -58.55 -0.76
C LEU A 116 -6.47 -59.62 -1.85
N GLY A 117 -5.42 -59.54 -2.67
CA GLY A 117 -5.07 -60.59 -3.63
C GLY A 117 -4.75 -61.93 -2.96
N SER A 118 -4.03 -61.92 -1.83
CA SER A 118 -3.69 -63.14 -1.06
C SER A 118 -4.90 -63.79 -0.39
N LEU A 119 -5.95 -63.01 -0.08
CA LEU A 119 -7.23 -63.48 0.47
C LEU A 119 -8.16 -64.07 -0.59
N GLY A 120 -7.76 -64.05 -1.87
CA GLY A 120 -8.50 -64.68 -2.97
C GLY A 120 -9.73 -63.91 -3.44
N MET A 121 -9.85 -62.61 -3.10
CA MET A 121 -10.91 -61.75 -3.64
C MET A 121 -10.72 -61.52 -5.14
N LYS A 122 -11.83 -61.58 -5.89
CA LYS A 122 -11.84 -61.38 -7.35
C LYS A 122 -12.34 -59.98 -7.71
N ASP A 123 -11.92 -59.50 -8.88
CA ASP A 123 -12.43 -58.26 -9.46
C ASP A 123 -13.96 -58.33 -9.61
N GLY A 124 -14.65 -57.36 -9.00
CA GLY A 124 -16.11 -57.27 -8.96
C GLY A 124 -16.77 -57.76 -7.66
N GLU A 125 -16.02 -58.31 -6.70
CA GLU A 125 -16.54 -58.66 -5.38
C GLU A 125 -16.54 -57.45 -4.43
N ALA A 126 -17.70 -57.14 -3.83
CA ALA A 126 -17.85 -55.99 -2.94
C ALA A 126 -17.30 -56.28 -1.53
N ILE A 127 -16.47 -55.36 -1.02
CA ILE A 127 -15.95 -55.41 0.36
C ILE A 127 -16.89 -54.60 1.26
N GLU A 128 -17.70 -55.27 2.08
CA GLU A 128 -18.50 -54.63 3.14
C GLU A 128 -17.90 -54.99 4.52
N SER A 129 -17.05 -54.11 5.06
CA SER A 129 -16.41 -54.32 6.36
C SER A 129 -16.41 -53.03 7.21
N PRO A 130 -16.96 -53.06 8.44
CA PRO A 130 -16.88 -51.93 9.36
C PRO A 130 -15.45 -51.49 9.67
N MET A 131 -14.48 -52.42 9.62
CA MET A 131 -13.07 -52.12 9.83
C MET A 131 -12.50 -51.27 8.69
N VAL A 132 -12.82 -51.61 7.44
CA VAL A 132 -12.38 -50.87 6.25
C VAL A 132 -12.99 -49.47 6.26
N THR A 133 -14.28 -49.34 6.57
CA THR A 133 -14.94 -48.04 6.71
C THR A 133 -14.24 -47.15 7.75
N ARG A 134 -13.91 -47.69 8.93
CA ARG A 134 -13.18 -46.93 9.97
C ARG A 134 -11.78 -46.51 9.54
N GLN A 135 -11.07 -47.33 8.77
CA GLN A 135 -9.74 -46.97 8.27
C GLN A 135 -9.81 -45.86 7.21
N ILE A 136 -10.80 -45.90 6.32
CA ILE A 136 -11.05 -44.83 5.35
C ILE A 136 -11.38 -43.51 6.07
N GLU A 137 -12.19 -43.55 7.14
CA GLU A 137 -12.47 -42.35 7.94
C GLU A 137 -11.21 -41.78 8.62
N LYS A 138 -10.31 -42.64 9.13
CA LYS A 138 -9.03 -42.20 9.70
C LYS A 138 -8.13 -41.57 8.63
N ALA A 139 -8.09 -42.16 7.45
CA ALA A 139 -7.37 -41.65 6.29
C ALA A 139 -7.86 -40.24 5.88
N GLN A 140 -9.18 -40.07 5.72
CA GLN A 140 -9.78 -38.75 5.46
C GLN A 140 -9.43 -37.75 6.56
N LYS A 141 -9.54 -38.12 7.83
CA LYS A 141 -9.18 -37.24 8.95
C LYS A 141 -7.71 -36.81 8.88
N LYS A 142 -6.79 -37.73 8.55
CA LYS A 142 -5.37 -37.39 8.43
C LYS A 142 -5.10 -36.43 7.26
N ARG A 143 -5.79 -36.59 6.12
CA ARG A 143 -5.72 -35.62 5.01
C ARG A 143 -6.25 -34.25 5.42
N GLU A 144 -7.38 -34.21 6.12
CA GLU A 144 -7.94 -32.96 6.64
C GLU A 144 -6.98 -32.25 7.60
N GLU A 145 -6.29 -32.99 8.47
CA GLU A 145 -5.24 -32.46 9.36
C GLU A 145 -4.07 -31.87 8.54
N THR A 146 -3.56 -32.58 7.53
CA THR A 146 -2.49 -32.06 6.65
C THR A 146 -2.93 -30.80 5.91
N HIS A 147 -4.14 -30.78 5.35
CA HIS A 147 -4.72 -29.59 4.69
C HIS A 147 -4.96 -28.45 5.68
N PHE A 148 -5.27 -28.75 6.93
CA PHE A 148 -5.39 -27.76 7.99
C PHE A 148 -4.02 -27.17 8.35
N GLU A 149 -2.99 -28.00 8.51
CA GLU A 149 -1.61 -27.56 8.75
C GLU A 149 -1.09 -26.67 7.60
N GLN A 150 -1.29 -27.07 6.35
CA GLN A 150 -0.92 -26.25 5.18
C GLN A 150 -1.62 -24.90 5.18
N ARG A 151 -2.94 -24.87 5.44
CA ARG A 151 -3.70 -23.61 5.53
C ARG A 151 -3.29 -22.76 6.71
N LYS A 152 -2.98 -23.38 7.85
CA LYS A 152 -2.45 -22.68 9.02
C LYS A 152 -1.12 -22.01 8.67
N ASN A 153 -0.21 -22.73 8.03
CA ASN A 153 1.07 -22.17 7.60
C ASN A 153 0.85 -20.97 6.65
N LEU A 154 -0.05 -21.08 5.67
CA LEU A 154 -0.38 -19.96 4.78
C LEU A 154 -0.99 -18.76 5.53
N LEU A 155 -1.89 -19.01 6.48
CA LEU A 155 -2.52 -17.98 7.30
C LEU A 155 -1.48 -17.20 8.10
N GLU A 156 -0.45 -17.85 8.60
CA GLU A 156 0.61 -17.19 9.38
C GLU A 156 1.45 -16.21 8.54
N TYR A 157 1.59 -16.42 7.22
CA TYR A 157 2.17 -15.41 6.32
C TYR A 157 1.19 -14.25 6.11
N ASP A 158 -0.10 -14.56 5.95
CA ASP A 158 -1.14 -13.56 5.75
C ASP A 158 -1.36 -12.69 7.00
N GLU A 159 -1.18 -13.22 8.22
CA GLU A 159 -1.26 -12.49 9.49
C GLU A 159 -0.30 -11.29 9.54
N VAL A 160 0.93 -11.46 9.04
CA VAL A 160 1.92 -10.36 8.98
C VAL A 160 1.40 -9.22 8.10
N MET A 161 0.85 -9.56 6.93
CA MET A 161 0.29 -8.59 6.00
C MET A 161 -0.98 -7.93 6.54
N ASP A 162 -1.82 -8.67 7.24
CA ASP A 162 -3.07 -8.17 7.82
C ASP A 162 -2.79 -7.14 8.93
N GLU A 163 -1.83 -7.41 9.81
CA GLU A 163 -1.41 -6.46 10.85
C GLU A 163 -0.81 -5.17 10.26
N GLN A 164 0.05 -5.30 9.24
CA GLN A 164 0.61 -4.15 8.52
C GLN A 164 -0.50 -3.34 7.82
N ARG A 165 -1.42 -4.03 7.13
CA ARG A 165 -2.56 -3.41 6.43
C ARG A 165 -3.45 -2.65 7.40
N LYS A 166 -3.84 -3.26 8.53
CA LYS A 166 -4.64 -2.60 9.56
C LYS A 166 -3.99 -1.29 10.00
N ARG A 167 -2.70 -1.31 10.33
CA ARG A 167 -1.98 -0.09 10.76
C ARG A 167 -1.97 1.00 9.69
N VAL A 168 -1.71 0.66 8.43
CA VAL A 168 -1.74 1.62 7.31
C VAL A 168 -3.14 2.17 7.09
N TYR A 169 -4.15 1.30 7.04
CA TYR A 169 -5.52 1.71 6.76
C TYR A 169 -6.16 2.48 7.91
N THR A 170 -5.83 2.15 9.17
CA THR A 170 -6.22 2.98 10.31
C THR A 170 -5.62 4.38 10.22
N TYR A 171 -4.33 4.49 9.87
CA TYR A 171 -3.68 5.79 9.69
C TYR A 171 -4.29 6.58 8.52
N ARG A 172 -4.54 5.90 7.39
CA ARG A 172 -5.20 6.47 6.20
C ARG A 172 -6.62 6.94 6.51
N GLN A 173 -7.41 6.12 7.19
CA GLN A 173 -8.79 6.42 7.56
C GLN A 173 -8.85 7.63 8.49
N ARG A 174 -7.94 7.70 9.48
CA ARG A 174 -7.80 8.86 10.36
C ARG A 174 -7.58 10.16 9.57
N ILE A 175 -6.80 10.15 8.49
CA ILE A 175 -6.62 11.33 7.62
C ILE A 175 -7.91 11.66 6.86
N LEU A 176 -8.63 10.65 6.35
CA LEU A 176 -9.89 10.83 5.64
C LEU A 176 -11.01 11.38 6.54
N ASP A 177 -11.03 10.94 7.80
CA ASP A 177 -12.00 11.38 8.82
C ASP A 177 -11.74 12.82 9.29
N GLY A 178 -10.66 13.46 8.81
CA GLY A 178 -10.36 14.87 9.08
C GLY A 178 -9.46 15.09 10.29
N ALA A 179 -8.51 14.19 10.55
CA ALA A 179 -7.44 14.46 11.50
C ALA A 179 -6.65 15.71 11.12
N ASN A 180 -6.08 16.37 12.14
CA ASN A 180 -5.21 17.53 11.97
C ASN A 180 -3.92 17.15 11.21
N CYS A 181 -3.93 17.34 9.89
CA CYS A 181 -2.82 17.01 9.01
C CYS A 181 -1.57 17.85 9.29
N ARG A 182 -1.73 19.12 9.65
CA ARG A 182 -0.65 20.00 10.10
C ARG A 182 0.11 19.37 11.27
N GLN A 183 -0.60 18.93 12.32
CA GLN A 183 0.05 18.32 13.47
C GLN A 183 0.78 17.03 13.09
N LEU A 184 0.17 16.18 12.26
CA LEU A 184 0.83 14.95 11.79
C LEU A 184 2.15 15.25 11.05
N ILE A 185 2.18 16.30 10.23
CA ILE A 185 3.38 16.73 9.50
C ILE A 185 4.42 17.32 10.46
N LEU A 186 4.01 18.18 11.41
CA LEU A 186 4.93 18.71 12.42
C LEU A 186 5.56 17.60 13.27
N ASP A 187 4.78 16.61 13.70
CA ASP A 187 5.29 15.42 14.41
C ASP A 187 6.24 14.60 13.53
N MET A 188 6.02 14.56 12.21
CA MET A 188 6.97 13.94 11.28
C MET A 188 8.26 14.73 11.22
N ILE A 189 8.20 16.06 11.10
CA ILE A 189 9.37 16.94 11.07
C ILE A 189 10.22 16.75 12.33
N GLU A 190 9.61 16.78 13.51
CA GLU A 190 10.31 16.56 14.78
C GLU A 190 11.08 15.23 14.78
N ARG A 191 10.40 14.13 14.41
CA ARG A 191 11.03 12.81 14.29
C ARG A 191 12.09 12.71 13.20
N GLN A 192 11.98 13.47 12.11
CA GLN A 192 12.99 13.48 11.05
C GLN A 192 14.24 14.25 11.50
N VAL A 193 14.05 15.42 12.11
CA VAL A 193 15.14 16.27 12.59
C VAL A 193 15.89 15.59 13.72
N GLY A 194 15.20 15.08 14.75
CA GLY A 194 15.86 14.38 15.85
C GLY A 194 16.73 13.23 15.35
N ARG A 195 16.20 12.37 14.47
CA ARG A 195 17.00 11.27 13.88
C ARG A 195 18.16 11.74 13.01
N ALA A 196 17.97 12.79 12.22
CA ALA A 196 19.02 13.31 11.34
C ALA A 196 20.14 13.95 12.16
N VAL A 197 19.80 14.78 13.14
CA VAL A 197 20.76 15.42 14.05
C VAL A 197 21.48 14.37 14.89
N ASP A 198 20.75 13.41 15.47
CA ASP A 198 21.34 12.29 16.21
C ASP A 198 22.33 11.51 15.36
N HIS A 199 21.96 11.18 14.12
CA HIS A 199 22.83 10.40 13.24
C HIS A 199 24.04 11.21 12.75
N PHE A 200 23.86 12.45 12.30
CA PHE A 200 24.94 13.24 11.72
C PHE A 200 25.92 13.81 12.75
N LEU A 201 25.46 14.02 13.98
CA LEU A 201 26.31 14.49 15.08
C LEU A 201 26.85 13.35 15.95
N ASP A 202 26.51 12.10 15.63
CA ASP A 202 27.12 10.95 16.29
C ASP A 202 28.64 10.97 16.06
N LYS A 203 29.38 10.64 17.12
CA LYS A 203 30.85 10.56 17.12
C LYS A 203 31.41 9.55 16.11
N ASP A 204 30.62 8.55 15.74
CA ASP A 204 30.96 7.46 14.84
C ASP A 204 30.53 7.74 13.39
N TYR A 205 29.63 8.72 13.18
CA TYR A 205 29.12 9.12 11.86
C TYR A 205 30.23 9.38 10.84
N ARG A 206 31.29 10.09 11.26
CA ARG A 206 32.44 10.39 10.40
C ARG A 206 33.10 9.11 9.88
N TRP A 207 33.34 8.16 10.77
CA TRP A 207 34.04 6.91 10.45
C TRP A 207 33.15 5.98 9.64
N GLU A 208 31.86 5.91 9.96
CA GLU A 208 30.85 5.21 9.16
C GLU A 208 30.78 5.77 7.73
N THR A 209 30.79 7.10 7.58
CA THR A 209 30.75 7.77 6.28
C THR A 209 32.02 7.47 5.47
N ILE A 210 33.20 7.50 6.10
CA ILE A 210 34.46 7.15 5.45
C ILE A 210 34.44 5.69 5.01
N ALA A 211 34.05 4.76 5.88
CA ALA A 211 33.93 3.34 5.56
C ALA A 211 32.98 3.10 4.38
N ALA A 212 31.77 3.69 4.43
CA ALA A 212 30.79 3.57 3.37
C ALA A 212 31.28 4.16 2.03
N TRP A 213 31.91 5.33 2.06
CA TRP A 213 32.50 5.96 0.88
C TRP A 213 33.60 5.09 0.26
N THR A 214 34.43 4.48 1.11
CA THR A 214 35.53 3.60 0.71
C THR A 214 35.01 2.37 -0.02
N HIS A 215 34.00 1.73 0.54
CA HIS A 215 33.34 0.60 -0.08
C HIS A 215 32.68 1.01 -1.41
N GLN A 216 31.94 2.11 -1.44
CA GLN A 216 31.23 2.54 -2.66
C GLN A 216 32.17 2.90 -3.81
N ASN A 217 33.31 3.55 -3.54
CA ASN A 217 34.21 4.04 -4.58
C ASN A 217 35.26 3.02 -5.01
N PHE A 218 35.65 2.10 -4.13
CA PHE A 218 36.79 1.21 -4.36
C PHE A 218 36.48 -0.27 -4.12
N LEU A 219 35.28 -0.60 -3.64
CA LEU A 219 34.90 -1.95 -3.21
C LEU A 219 35.90 -2.50 -2.17
N VAL A 220 36.28 -1.64 -1.21
CA VAL A 220 37.16 -2.00 -0.10
C VAL A 220 36.35 -1.88 1.18
N GLU A 221 36.23 -2.98 1.90
CA GLU A 221 35.52 -3.02 3.17
C GLU A 221 36.42 -2.53 4.30
N VAL A 222 35.91 -1.62 5.11
CA VAL A 222 36.65 -1.07 6.25
C VAL A 222 35.69 -0.97 7.42
N GLU A 223 36.09 -1.52 8.56
CA GLU A 223 35.29 -1.40 9.77
C GLU A 223 35.51 -0.01 10.40
N PRO A 224 34.45 0.76 10.71
CA PRO A 224 34.58 2.08 11.33
C PRO A 224 35.39 2.08 12.64
N SER A 225 35.31 0.99 13.41
CA SER A 225 36.03 0.84 14.67
C SER A 225 37.55 0.74 14.50
N ASP A 226 38.03 0.20 13.38
CA ASP A 226 39.46 0.05 13.09
C ASP A 226 40.10 1.38 12.70
N ILE A 227 39.37 2.23 11.98
CA ILE A 227 39.87 3.53 11.48
C ILE A 227 39.70 4.67 12.48
N ARG A 228 39.00 4.41 13.58
CA ARG A 228 38.65 5.43 14.57
C ARG A 228 39.89 6.10 15.15
N GLY A 229 39.97 7.42 14.99
CA GLY A 229 41.04 8.25 15.53
C GLY A 229 42.34 8.19 14.74
N MET A 230 42.35 7.57 13.55
CA MET A 230 43.50 7.63 12.65
C MET A 230 43.66 9.03 12.04
N GLU A 231 44.90 9.48 11.95
CA GLU A 231 45.26 10.67 11.18
C GLU A 231 45.16 10.41 9.67
N ALA A 232 45.03 11.48 8.87
CA ALA A 232 44.81 11.37 7.42
C ALA A 232 45.78 10.43 6.70
N ASP A 233 47.09 10.57 6.94
CA ASP A 233 48.10 9.73 6.29
C ASP A 233 48.04 8.28 6.75
N GLN A 234 47.77 8.03 8.05
CA GLN A 234 47.63 6.69 8.60
C GLN A 234 46.39 6.00 8.03
N LEU A 235 45.29 6.72 7.95
CA LEU A 235 44.03 6.22 7.39
C LEU A 235 44.18 5.87 5.91
N LYS A 236 44.77 6.75 5.10
CA LYS A 236 45.03 6.47 3.68
C LYS A 236 45.93 5.26 3.50
N GLN A 237 46.95 5.11 4.34
CA GLN A 237 47.82 3.94 4.30
C GLN A 237 47.06 2.66 4.69
N TYR A 238 46.30 2.69 5.78
CA TYR A 238 45.48 1.57 6.23
C TYR A 238 44.51 1.11 5.14
N MET A 239 43.81 2.04 4.49
CA MET A 239 42.87 1.74 3.40
C MET A 239 43.56 1.13 2.19
N LYS A 240 44.78 1.57 1.85
CA LYS A 240 45.60 0.94 0.81
C LYS A 240 45.98 -0.49 1.18
N GLU A 241 46.40 -0.72 2.41
CA GLU A 241 46.76 -2.05 2.91
C GLU A 241 45.53 -2.98 2.92
N GLN A 242 44.36 -2.50 3.33
CA GLN A 242 43.10 -3.25 3.26
C GLN A 242 42.71 -3.59 1.82
N ALA A 243 42.83 -2.63 0.90
CA ALA A 243 42.56 -2.86 -0.51
C ALA A 243 43.45 -3.98 -1.09
N MET A 244 44.74 -3.97 -0.74
CA MET A 244 45.69 -5.01 -1.16
C MET A 244 45.35 -6.37 -0.55
N ARG A 245 45.05 -6.41 0.74
CA ARG A 245 44.73 -7.66 1.45
C ARG A 245 43.45 -8.30 0.91
N GLN A 246 42.38 -7.52 0.78
CA GLN A 246 41.10 -8.02 0.27
C GLN A 246 41.18 -8.42 -1.20
N ALA A 247 41.99 -7.72 -2.02
CA ALA A 247 42.23 -8.15 -3.39
C ALA A 247 42.88 -9.53 -3.46
N GLU A 248 43.81 -9.86 -2.55
CA GLU A 248 44.41 -11.20 -2.49
C GLU A 248 43.35 -12.26 -2.18
N ASP A 249 42.54 -12.03 -1.15
CA ASP A 249 41.46 -12.93 -0.75
C ASP A 249 40.42 -13.11 -1.88
N GLU A 250 40.00 -12.01 -2.53
CA GLU A 250 39.05 -12.00 -3.65
C GLU A 250 39.60 -12.76 -4.86
N ILE A 251 40.90 -12.60 -5.18
CA ILE A 251 41.56 -13.35 -6.26
C ILE A 251 41.53 -14.85 -5.98
N VAL A 252 41.81 -15.28 -4.74
CA VAL A 252 41.79 -16.69 -4.36
C VAL A 252 40.38 -17.26 -4.50
N GLU A 253 39.38 -16.57 -3.96
CA GLU A 253 37.98 -16.98 -4.05
C GLU A 253 37.51 -17.10 -5.50
N GLN A 254 37.81 -16.10 -6.33
CA GLN A 254 37.39 -16.09 -7.74
C GLN A 254 38.15 -17.13 -8.58
N ILE A 255 39.41 -17.45 -8.26
CA ILE A 255 40.10 -18.59 -8.86
C ILE A 255 39.38 -19.89 -8.50
N GLU A 256 38.98 -20.09 -7.25
CA GLU A 256 38.23 -21.30 -6.86
C GLU A 256 36.85 -21.36 -7.54
N GLU A 257 36.15 -20.23 -7.65
CA GLU A 257 34.84 -20.17 -8.31
C GLU A 257 34.91 -20.47 -9.82
N PHE A 258 35.84 -19.84 -10.54
CA PHE A 258 35.97 -20.01 -11.99
C PHE A 258 36.78 -21.25 -12.39
N LEU A 259 37.70 -21.70 -11.53
CA LEU A 259 38.63 -22.81 -11.75
C LEU A 259 38.66 -23.73 -10.50
N PRO A 260 37.55 -24.42 -10.17
CA PRO A 260 37.49 -25.26 -8.97
C PRO A 260 38.55 -26.36 -9.00
N GLU A 261 39.20 -26.59 -7.87
CA GLU A 261 40.26 -27.60 -7.75
C GLU A 261 39.69 -29.03 -7.81
N ASP A 262 38.45 -29.21 -7.37
CA ASP A 262 37.72 -30.47 -7.32
C ASP A 262 36.94 -30.80 -8.60
N ALA A 263 37.06 -29.97 -9.64
CA ALA A 263 36.38 -30.19 -10.91
C ALA A 263 36.80 -31.54 -11.54
N GLU A 264 35.82 -32.41 -11.83
CA GLU A 264 36.06 -33.73 -12.45
C GLU A 264 36.76 -33.60 -13.82
N ASN A 265 36.56 -32.48 -14.53
CA ASN A 265 37.22 -32.16 -15.79
C ASN A 265 37.69 -30.71 -15.85
N GLN A 266 38.96 -30.49 -16.20
CA GLN A 266 39.52 -29.15 -16.49
C GLN A 266 38.86 -28.42 -17.68
N ARG A 267 37.91 -29.05 -18.37
CA ARG A 267 37.11 -28.41 -19.43
C ARG A 267 36.03 -27.49 -18.88
N ASP A 268 35.65 -27.68 -17.62
CA ASP A 268 34.62 -26.89 -16.95
C ASP A 268 35.18 -25.55 -16.42
N TRP A 269 36.50 -25.40 -16.46
CA TRP A 269 37.22 -24.19 -16.09
C TRP A 269 36.90 -23.00 -16.99
N ASN A 270 36.43 -21.92 -16.37
CA ASN A 270 36.02 -20.69 -17.06
C ASN A 270 37.12 -19.62 -17.02
N TRP A 271 38.19 -19.85 -17.77
CA TRP A 271 39.31 -18.91 -17.92
C TRP A 271 38.91 -17.51 -18.40
N LEU A 272 37.95 -17.45 -19.33
CA LEU A 272 37.48 -16.18 -19.89
C LEU A 272 36.69 -15.36 -18.83
N GLY A 273 35.93 -16.05 -17.97
CA GLY A 273 35.25 -15.45 -16.83
C GLY A 273 36.23 -14.79 -15.86
N LEU A 274 37.24 -15.55 -15.40
CA LEU A 274 38.27 -15.05 -14.51
C LEU A 274 39.02 -13.83 -15.09
N ALA A 275 39.41 -13.89 -16.38
CA ALA A 275 40.05 -12.75 -17.05
C ALA A 275 39.16 -11.52 -17.09
N ARG A 276 37.86 -11.69 -17.43
CA ARG A 276 36.90 -10.58 -17.49
C ARG A 276 36.65 -9.95 -16.12
N TRP A 277 36.46 -10.78 -15.09
CA TRP A 277 36.31 -10.31 -13.72
C TRP A 277 37.54 -9.50 -13.30
N ALA A 278 38.75 -10.05 -13.42
CA ALA A 278 39.97 -9.39 -12.99
C ALA A 278 40.21 -8.05 -13.74
N ASN A 279 39.94 -8.02 -15.04
CA ASN A 279 40.01 -6.80 -15.85
C ASN A 279 38.99 -5.76 -15.39
N SER A 280 37.76 -6.18 -15.09
CA SER A 280 36.70 -5.28 -14.61
C SER A 280 36.99 -4.75 -13.21
N ARG A 281 37.49 -5.61 -12.31
CA ARG A 281 37.73 -5.30 -10.90
C ARG A 281 38.94 -4.39 -10.70
N PHE A 282 40.05 -4.68 -11.37
CA PHE A 282 41.32 -3.99 -11.14
C PHE A 282 41.73 -3.05 -12.28
N GLY A 283 40.96 -2.99 -13.39
CA GLY A 283 41.30 -2.18 -14.56
C GLY A 283 42.57 -2.65 -15.28
N ILE A 284 42.91 -3.94 -15.15
CA ILE A 284 44.07 -4.56 -15.78
C ILE A 284 43.72 -5.16 -17.15
N ASN A 285 44.73 -5.65 -17.88
CA ASN A 285 44.55 -6.30 -19.16
C ASN A 285 45.12 -7.73 -19.13
N LEU A 286 44.24 -8.70 -18.92
CA LEU A 286 44.48 -10.14 -18.97
C LEU A 286 43.62 -10.78 -20.06
N ASN A 287 44.12 -11.84 -20.67
CA ASN A 287 43.36 -12.69 -21.59
C ASN A 287 43.43 -14.15 -21.15
N ASP A 288 42.51 -14.98 -21.66
CA ASP A 288 42.40 -16.39 -21.26
C ASP A 288 43.65 -17.20 -21.64
N LYS A 289 44.34 -16.81 -22.71
CA LYS A 289 45.57 -17.45 -23.16
C LYS A 289 46.70 -17.26 -22.15
N GLU A 290 46.90 -16.05 -21.65
CA GLU A 290 47.91 -15.72 -20.64
C GLU A 290 47.66 -16.47 -19.32
N LEU A 291 46.40 -16.55 -18.88
CA LEU A 291 46.05 -17.30 -17.66
C LEU A 291 46.34 -18.80 -17.83
N LYS A 292 45.98 -19.38 -18.98
CA LYS A 292 46.29 -20.80 -19.31
C LYS A 292 47.80 -21.06 -19.38
N GLU A 293 48.56 -20.14 -19.95
CA GLU A 293 50.02 -20.24 -20.06
C GLU A 293 50.71 -20.17 -18.68
N ALA A 294 50.19 -19.37 -17.75
CA ALA A 294 50.71 -19.27 -16.38
C ALA A 294 50.41 -20.52 -15.54
N GLY A 295 49.27 -21.17 -15.79
CA GLY A 295 48.80 -22.32 -15.01
C GLY A 295 48.21 -21.90 -13.66
N ARG A 296 47.25 -22.71 -13.15
CA ARG A 296 46.44 -22.40 -11.96
C ARG A 296 47.28 -21.99 -10.75
N ASP A 297 48.33 -22.74 -10.46
CA ASP A 297 49.19 -22.55 -9.28
C ASP A 297 49.88 -21.17 -9.24
N ASN A 298 50.04 -20.51 -10.38
CA ASN A 298 50.69 -19.20 -10.49
C ASN A 298 49.71 -18.03 -10.69
N LEU A 299 48.40 -18.30 -10.75
CA LEU A 299 47.41 -17.27 -11.07
C LEU A 299 47.29 -16.21 -9.98
N ILE A 300 47.37 -16.62 -8.70
CA ILE A 300 47.31 -15.68 -7.57
C ILE A 300 48.42 -14.63 -7.75
N MET A 301 49.67 -15.07 -7.94
CA MET A 301 50.81 -14.18 -8.13
C MET A 301 50.69 -13.32 -9.38
N LEU A 302 50.27 -13.91 -10.52
CA LEU A 302 50.14 -13.18 -11.79
C LEU A 302 49.09 -12.07 -11.72
N ILE A 303 47.91 -12.39 -11.18
CA ILE A 303 46.81 -11.42 -11.10
C ILE A 303 47.15 -10.36 -10.06
N TYR A 304 47.69 -10.77 -8.89
CA TYR A 304 48.05 -9.85 -7.81
C TYR A 304 49.14 -8.85 -8.23
N ASP A 305 50.24 -9.26 -8.87
CA ASP A 305 51.31 -8.35 -9.32
C ASP A 305 50.80 -7.28 -10.31
N ARG A 306 49.84 -7.66 -11.17
CA ARG A 306 49.19 -6.71 -12.09
C ARG A 306 48.23 -5.80 -11.36
N ALA A 307 47.44 -6.34 -10.43
CA ALA A 307 46.48 -5.58 -9.64
C ALA A 307 47.18 -4.57 -8.71
N GLN A 308 48.31 -4.95 -8.11
CA GLN A 308 49.06 -4.13 -7.15
C GLN A 308 49.35 -2.72 -7.70
N LYS A 309 49.83 -2.62 -8.94
CA LYS A 309 50.11 -1.32 -9.59
C LYS A 309 48.88 -0.44 -9.77
N SER A 310 47.70 -1.04 -9.86
CA SER A 310 46.43 -0.35 -9.92
C SER A 310 45.99 0.09 -8.52
N LEU A 311 46.08 -0.82 -7.56
CA LEU A 311 45.71 -0.60 -6.15
C LEU A 311 46.58 0.47 -5.47
N GLU A 312 47.87 0.53 -5.78
CA GLU A 312 48.79 1.57 -5.26
C GLU A 312 48.38 2.99 -5.69
N LYS A 313 47.75 3.11 -6.86
CA LYS A 313 47.29 4.36 -7.46
C LYS A 313 45.91 4.80 -6.98
N LEU A 314 45.25 4.03 -6.11
CA LEU A 314 43.99 4.45 -5.51
C LEU A 314 44.18 5.78 -4.78
N ASP A 315 43.27 6.71 -5.10
CA ASP A 315 43.31 8.08 -4.60
C ASP A 315 42.31 8.24 -3.45
N PHE A 316 42.86 8.32 -2.24
CA PHE A 316 42.10 8.54 -1.01
C PHE A 316 42.16 10.01 -0.54
N SER A 317 42.50 10.96 -1.43
CA SER A 317 42.60 12.39 -1.08
C SER A 317 41.29 12.99 -0.54
N ASN A 318 40.12 12.51 -0.98
CA ASN A 318 38.83 12.98 -0.48
C ASN A 318 38.63 12.77 1.02
N VAL A 319 39.35 11.83 1.64
CA VAL A 319 39.32 11.59 3.08
C VAL A 319 39.75 12.83 3.86
N ASP A 320 40.62 13.68 3.30
CA ASP A 320 41.06 14.93 3.94
C ASP A 320 39.88 15.86 4.24
N HIS A 321 38.88 15.90 3.35
CA HIS A 321 37.66 16.68 3.56
C HIS A 321 36.69 16.02 4.54
N MET A 322 36.72 14.69 4.64
CA MET A 322 35.84 13.92 5.52
C MET A 322 36.36 13.88 6.96
N LEU A 323 37.66 14.08 7.17
CA LEU A 323 38.27 14.21 8.49
C LEU A 323 38.02 15.58 9.15
N ASP A 324 37.38 16.51 8.44
CA ASP A 324 36.96 17.79 8.98
C ASP A 324 36.12 17.62 10.26
N GLU A 325 36.51 18.31 11.32
CA GLU A 325 35.80 18.29 12.60
C GLU A 325 34.35 18.72 12.48
N GLN A 326 34.05 19.59 11.50
CA GLN A 326 32.72 20.13 11.22
C GLN A 326 31.92 19.32 10.21
N LEU A 327 32.37 18.11 9.80
CA LEU A 327 31.65 17.30 8.80
C LEU A 327 30.17 17.12 9.18
N GLY A 328 29.88 16.73 10.43
CA GLY A 328 28.51 16.52 10.89
C GLY A 328 27.64 17.78 10.75
N LEU A 329 28.15 18.94 11.16
CA LEU A 329 27.46 20.23 11.04
C LEU A 329 27.23 20.63 9.58
N LYS A 330 28.23 20.39 8.71
CA LYS A 330 28.10 20.62 7.26
C LYS A 330 27.06 19.70 6.64
N THR A 331 26.99 18.45 7.08
CA THR A 331 25.98 17.50 6.60
C THR A 331 24.58 17.88 7.07
N VAL A 332 24.40 18.30 8.33
CA VAL A 332 23.11 18.86 8.81
C VAL A 332 22.69 20.04 7.93
N SER A 333 23.59 20.99 7.68
CA SER A 333 23.34 22.15 6.82
C SER A 333 22.92 21.74 5.40
N GLY A 334 23.67 20.82 4.78
CA GLY A 334 23.38 20.32 3.44
C GLY A 334 22.06 19.56 3.37
N TRP A 335 21.78 18.72 4.38
CA TRP A 335 20.53 17.99 4.51
C TRP A 335 19.35 18.94 4.65
N LEU A 336 19.43 20.00 5.45
CA LEU A 336 18.35 21.00 5.58
C LEU A 336 18.09 21.73 4.26
N SER A 337 19.14 22.09 3.54
CA SER A 337 19.02 22.74 2.23
C SER A 337 18.39 21.81 1.21
N GLN A 338 18.74 20.53 1.22
CA GLN A 338 18.12 19.55 0.35
C GLN A 338 16.67 19.31 0.78
N GLN A 339 16.43 19.03 2.05
CA GLN A 339 15.17 18.46 2.48
C GLN A 339 14.07 19.49 2.66
N TYR A 340 14.41 20.65 3.22
CA TYR A 340 13.45 21.70 3.54
C TYR A 340 13.64 22.97 2.69
N SER A 341 14.66 23.00 1.82
CA SER A 341 15.09 24.23 1.12
C SER A 341 15.50 25.35 2.09
N ILE A 342 15.98 24.99 3.28
CA ILE A 342 16.40 25.92 4.33
C ILE A 342 17.92 25.93 4.42
N HIS A 343 18.50 27.11 4.27
CA HIS A 343 19.94 27.31 4.41
C HIS A 343 20.28 27.84 5.80
N ILE A 344 20.97 27.03 6.60
CA ILE A 344 21.61 27.46 7.86
C ILE A 344 23.11 27.19 7.71
N PRO A 345 23.97 28.21 7.74
CA PRO A 345 25.41 28.02 7.62
C PRO A 345 25.96 27.23 8.82
N PRO A 346 26.94 26.34 8.62
CA PRO A 346 27.50 25.51 9.70
C PRO A 346 28.05 26.29 10.91
N GLU A 347 28.48 27.53 10.69
CA GLU A 347 28.99 28.42 11.75
C GLU A 347 27.93 28.77 12.79
N GLU A 348 26.64 28.73 12.45
CA GLU A 348 25.55 28.96 13.42
C GLU A 348 25.39 27.80 14.41
N PHE A 349 25.93 26.61 14.10
CA PHE A 349 25.88 25.44 14.98
C PHE A 349 27.12 25.27 15.85
N LYS A 350 28.21 25.99 15.56
CA LYS A 350 29.56 25.68 16.05
C LYS A 350 29.69 25.64 17.58
N ASP A 351 28.92 26.48 18.28
CA ASP A 351 28.96 26.61 19.75
C ASP A 351 27.75 25.96 20.43
N LEU A 352 26.98 25.15 19.71
CA LEU A 352 25.75 24.53 20.21
C LEU A 352 25.98 23.03 20.49
N GLU A 353 25.43 22.57 21.62
CA GLU A 353 25.31 21.14 21.89
C GLU A 353 24.20 20.52 21.02
N GLN A 354 24.23 19.20 20.82
CA GLN A 354 23.29 18.47 19.96
C GLN A 354 21.81 18.82 20.22
N PRO A 355 21.29 18.89 21.47
CA PRO A 355 19.90 19.29 21.72
C PRO A 355 19.60 20.73 21.31
N GLN A 356 20.59 21.62 21.40
CA GLN A 356 20.45 23.03 20.99
C GLN A 356 20.48 23.18 19.47
N VAL A 357 21.25 22.34 18.77
CA VAL A 357 21.22 22.23 17.31
C VAL A 357 19.83 21.76 16.87
N GLU A 358 19.29 20.71 17.49
CA GLU A 358 17.95 20.22 17.21
C GLU A 358 16.88 21.31 17.41
N GLU A 359 16.90 22.01 18.55
CA GLU A 359 15.98 23.11 18.86
C GLU A 359 16.07 24.25 17.82
N LEU A 360 17.28 24.68 17.46
CA LEU A 360 17.49 25.74 16.46
C LEU A 360 16.94 25.32 15.08
N VAL A 361 17.23 24.08 14.67
CA VAL A 361 16.77 23.54 13.39
C VAL A 361 15.24 23.44 13.37
N LEU A 362 14.63 22.93 14.43
CA LEU A 362 13.18 22.85 14.56
C LEU A 362 12.53 24.23 14.52
N ASP A 363 13.03 25.21 15.28
CA ASP A 363 12.51 26.58 15.24
C ASP A 363 12.58 27.15 13.81
N ARG A 364 13.68 26.92 13.09
CA ARG A 364 13.84 27.41 11.73
C ARG A 364 12.86 26.76 10.75
N ILE A 365 12.69 25.44 10.82
CA ILE A 365 11.76 24.69 9.96
C ILE A 365 10.32 25.09 10.28
N ILE A 366 9.94 25.15 11.55
CA ILE A 366 8.58 25.54 11.97
C ILE A 366 8.28 26.98 11.54
N LYS A 367 9.25 27.89 11.65
CA LYS A 367 9.09 29.27 11.17
C LYS A 367 8.88 29.33 9.66
N ASP A 368 9.62 28.54 8.88
CA ASP A 368 9.42 28.47 7.43
C ASP A 368 8.06 27.84 7.06
N TYR A 369 7.67 26.77 7.76
CA TYR A 369 6.34 26.17 7.63
C TYR A 369 5.23 27.21 7.85
N ARG A 370 5.31 27.98 8.93
CA ARG A 370 4.35 29.06 9.23
C ARG A 370 4.34 30.14 8.15
N ASN A 371 5.49 30.48 7.57
CA ASN A 371 5.53 31.42 6.44
C ASN A 371 4.81 30.84 5.22
N ARG A 372 4.89 29.53 4.98
CA ARG A 372 4.18 28.85 3.89
C ARG A 372 2.67 28.81 4.12
N GLU A 373 2.20 28.67 5.36
CA GLU A 373 0.77 28.80 5.67
C GLU A 373 0.20 30.15 5.19
N ILE A 374 1.04 31.19 5.16
CA ILE A 374 0.71 32.54 4.70
C ILE A 374 0.91 32.71 3.19
N SER A 375 2.02 32.22 2.63
CA SER A 375 2.34 32.42 1.20
C SER A 375 1.58 31.48 0.26
N PHE A 376 1.27 30.26 0.68
CA PHE A 376 0.72 29.22 -0.19
C PHE A 376 -0.62 29.58 -0.85
N PRO A 377 -1.61 30.18 -0.15
CA PRO A 377 -2.84 30.66 -0.80
C PRO A 377 -2.55 31.66 -1.93
N VAL A 378 -1.56 32.53 -1.74
CA VAL A 378 -1.11 33.50 -2.76
C VAL A 378 -0.50 32.76 -3.94
N SER A 379 0.36 31.77 -3.71
CA SER A 379 0.93 30.92 -4.76
C SER A 379 -0.16 30.26 -5.62
N VAL A 380 -1.22 29.75 -4.99
CA VAL A 380 -2.39 29.16 -5.69
C VAL A 380 -3.12 30.21 -6.55
N GLY A 381 -3.44 31.39 -5.99
CA GLY A 381 -4.07 32.48 -6.73
C GLY A 381 -3.21 32.99 -7.89
N MET A 382 -1.91 33.18 -7.65
CA MET A 382 -0.94 33.61 -8.66
C MET A 382 -0.80 32.56 -9.78
N SER A 383 -0.77 31.28 -9.45
CA SER A 383 -0.76 30.21 -10.45
C SER A 383 -2.03 30.24 -11.31
N ARG A 384 -3.21 30.49 -10.71
CA ARG A 384 -4.47 30.53 -11.45
C ARG A 384 -4.62 31.73 -12.38
N PHE A 385 -4.37 32.94 -11.88
CA PHE A 385 -4.70 34.19 -12.59
C PHE A 385 -3.52 34.81 -13.33
N MET A 386 -2.30 34.49 -12.90
CA MET A 386 -1.04 35.02 -13.46
C MET A 386 -0.24 33.96 -14.22
N SER A 387 -0.83 32.79 -14.52
CA SER A 387 -0.27 31.84 -15.49
C SER A 387 -0.67 32.21 -16.92
N ARG A 388 0.25 32.02 -17.87
CA ARG A 388 -0.04 32.25 -19.29
C ARG A 388 -0.88 31.10 -19.82
N SER A 389 -2.15 31.37 -20.11
CA SER A 389 -3.01 30.42 -20.81
C SER A 389 -2.55 30.25 -22.26
N ARG A 390 -2.67 29.04 -22.82
CA ARG A 390 -2.33 28.75 -24.23
C ARG A 390 -3.08 29.63 -25.24
N ASN A 391 -4.18 30.26 -24.83
CA ASN A 391 -5.06 31.05 -25.70
C ASN A 391 -5.13 32.57 -25.40
N SER A 392 -4.43 33.07 -24.37
CA SER A 392 -4.41 34.52 -24.07
C SER A 392 -3.10 34.97 -23.43
N ASP A 393 -2.45 35.97 -24.02
CA ASP A 393 -1.24 36.61 -23.49
C ASP A 393 -1.52 37.60 -22.34
N GLN A 394 -2.79 37.83 -21.98
CA GLN A 394 -3.19 38.76 -20.92
C GLN A 394 -3.44 38.03 -19.59
N PHE A 395 -2.84 38.55 -18.52
CA PHE A 395 -3.06 38.10 -17.14
C PHE A 395 -4.40 38.62 -16.60
N ASP A 396 -5.14 37.78 -15.88
CA ASP A 396 -6.43 38.16 -15.28
C ASP A 396 -6.24 38.82 -13.91
N ARG A 397 -5.70 40.05 -13.95
CA ARG A 397 -5.48 40.85 -12.73
C ARG A 397 -6.78 41.22 -12.01
N GLN A 398 -7.88 41.37 -12.75
CA GLN A 398 -9.18 41.72 -12.17
C GLN A 398 -9.82 40.53 -11.45
N GLY A 399 -9.66 39.32 -11.98
CA GLY A 399 -10.04 38.07 -11.29
C GLY A 399 -9.20 37.84 -10.03
N LEU A 400 -7.89 38.06 -10.11
CA LEU A 400 -6.98 37.97 -8.95
C LEU A 400 -7.39 38.93 -7.83
N ALA A 401 -7.72 40.18 -8.16
CA ALA A 401 -8.18 41.18 -7.21
C ALA A 401 -9.46 40.73 -6.50
N ARG A 402 -10.50 40.36 -7.26
CA ARG A 402 -11.80 39.91 -6.73
C ARG A 402 -11.66 38.68 -5.84
N TRP A 403 -10.86 37.71 -6.26
CA TRP A 403 -10.57 36.56 -5.42
C TRP A 403 -9.88 36.96 -4.12
N ALA A 404 -8.82 37.79 -4.19
CA ALA A 404 -8.08 38.20 -3.02
C ALA A 404 -8.96 39.02 -2.04
N GLU A 405 -9.89 39.84 -2.54
CA GLU A 405 -10.88 40.53 -1.70
C GLU A 405 -11.74 39.56 -0.91
N SER A 406 -12.26 38.53 -1.59
CA SER A 406 -13.08 37.50 -0.96
C SER A 406 -12.26 36.64 0.01
N ARG A 407 -11.05 36.23 -0.37
CA ARG A 407 -10.21 35.28 0.37
C ARG A 407 -9.57 35.87 1.62
N PHE A 408 -9.13 37.13 1.56
CA PHE A 408 -8.45 37.81 2.67
C PHE A 408 -9.34 38.84 3.38
N ARG A 409 -10.58 39.02 2.92
CA ARG A 409 -11.55 40.01 3.46
C ARG A 409 -11.02 41.44 3.47
N THR A 410 -10.26 41.77 2.44
CA THR A 410 -9.66 43.09 2.23
C THR A 410 -10.26 43.77 1.01
N HIS A 411 -10.19 45.10 0.92
CA HIS A 411 -10.56 45.82 -0.30
C HIS A 411 -9.30 46.19 -1.10
N PHE A 412 -9.34 46.02 -2.41
CA PHE A 412 -8.27 46.45 -3.33
C PHE A 412 -8.76 47.58 -4.24
N GLU A 413 -8.03 48.70 -4.26
CA GLU A 413 -8.20 49.70 -5.31
C GLU A 413 -7.55 49.20 -6.60
N MET A 414 -8.26 49.22 -7.74
CA MET A 414 -7.74 48.66 -9.00
C MET A 414 -6.42 49.33 -9.45
N GLU A 415 -6.25 50.63 -9.16
CA GLU A 415 -4.99 51.36 -9.41
C GLU A 415 -3.78 50.74 -8.70
N SER A 416 -4.02 50.10 -7.54
CA SER A 416 -2.97 49.45 -6.74
C SER A 416 -2.49 48.12 -7.32
N ILE A 417 -3.21 47.55 -8.31
CA ILE A 417 -2.94 46.23 -8.91
C ILE A 417 -2.51 46.34 -10.38
N GLU A 418 -3.13 47.23 -11.16
CA GLU A 418 -2.97 47.27 -12.62
C GLU A 418 -1.51 47.52 -13.08
N ASN A 419 -0.78 48.35 -12.35
CA ASN A 419 0.57 48.80 -12.74
C ASN A 419 1.72 48.08 -12.01
N LYS A 420 1.43 47.13 -11.13
CA LYS A 420 2.46 46.41 -10.36
C LYS A 420 3.09 45.27 -11.16
N SER A 421 4.39 45.03 -10.90
CA SER A 421 5.08 43.84 -11.40
C SER A 421 4.51 42.57 -10.74
N ARG A 422 4.80 41.40 -11.30
CA ARG A 422 4.38 40.12 -10.72
C ARG A 422 4.85 39.97 -9.27
N ASN A 423 6.09 40.34 -8.99
CA ASN A 423 6.69 40.22 -7.66
C ASN A 423 6.06 41.23 -6.68
N ASP A 424 5.83 42.47 -7.10
CA ASP A 424 5.20 43.48 -6.24
C ASP A 424 3.74 43.13 -5.91
N LEU A 425 3.05 42.45 -6.83
CA LEU A 425 1.70 41.91 -6.59
C LEU A 425 1.74 40.76 -5.60
N GLU A 426 2.65 39.83 -5.78
CA GLU A 426 2.83 38.68 -4.89
C GLU A 426 3.15 39.13 -3.46
N GLU A 427 4.09 40.07 -3.29
CA GLU A 427 4.44 40.63 -1.98
C GLU A 427 3.26 41.35 -1.32
N LEU A 428 2.48 42.13 -2.10
CA LEU A 428 1.27 42.78 -1.61
C LEU A 428 0.24 41.76 -1.11
N LEU A 429 0.00 40.71 -1.90
CA LEU A 429 -0.95 39.65 -1.54
C LEU A 429 -0.48 38.83 -0.34
N ILE A 430 0.82 38.54 -0.23
CA ILE A 430 1.41 37.88 0.94
C ILE A 430 1.19 38.74 2.18
N GLN A 431 1.36 40.06 2.08
CA GLN A 431 1.09 40.95 3.21
C GLN A 431 -0.39 40.92 3.63
N ARG A 432 -1.34 40.88 2.67
CA ARG A 432 -2.77 40.73 3.00
C ARG A 432 -3.09 39.38 3.62
N SER A 433 -2.51 38.30 3.10
CA SER A 433 -2.62 36.96 3.68
C SER A 433 -2.11 36.95 5.12
N ARG A 434 -0.97 37.61 5.38
CA ARG A 434 -0.39 37.74 6.73
C ARG A 434 -1.29 38.52 7.68
N ASP A 435 -1.87 39.63 7.22
CA ASP A 435 -2.79 40.44 8.04
C ASP A 435 -4.07 39.67 8.39
N PHE A 436 -4.53 38.80 7.49
CA PHE A 436 -5.71 37.95 7.69
C PHE A 436 -5.44 36.73 8.59
N TYR A 437 -4.25 36.14 8.50
CA TYR A 437 -3.92 34.92 9.22
C TYR A 437 -3.65 35.18 10.73
N PRO A 438 -4.44 34.59 11.64
CA PRO A 438 -4.37 34.89 13.08
C PRO A 438 -3.16 34.27 13.81
N GLY A 439 -2.44 33.34 13.15
CA GLY A 439 -1.31 32.62 13.74
C GLY A 439 -1.71 31.67 14.88
N GLU A 440 -0.73 31.30 15.70
CA GLU A 440 -0.90 30.27 16.74
C GLU A 440 -1.71 30.70 17.96
N LYS A 441 -1.99 32.00 18.11
CA LYS A 441 -2.80 32.51 19.22
C LYS A 441 -4.18 31.87 19.22
N LEU A 442 -4.79 31.76 18.04
CA LEU A 442 -6.13 31.23 17.91
C LEU A 442 -6.18 29.71 18.08
N THR A 443 -5.16 28.98 17.60
CA THR A 443 -5.05 27.53 17.84
C THR A 443 -4.81 27.20 19.31
N ALA A 444 -4.07 28.04 20.04
CA ALA A 444 -3.91 27.92 21.49
C ALA A 444 -5.23 28.22 22.23
N GLU A 445 -6.00 29.22 21.77
CA GLU A 445 -7.32 29.51 22.31
C GLU A 445 -8.30 28.34 22.09
N VAL A 446 -8.27 27.66 20.93
CA VAL A 446 -9.03 26.42 20.71
C VAL A 446 -8.69 25.39 21.79
N GLN A 447 -7.40 25.15 22.04
CA GLN A 447 -6.97 24.18 23.06
C GLN A 447 -7.44 24.57 24.47
N GLU A 448 -7.35 25.85 24.83
CA GLU A 448 -7.85 26.36 26.11
C GLU A 448 -9.37 26.16 26.26
N LYS A 449 -10.15 26.50 25.23
CA LYS A 449 -11.62 26.34 25.22
C LYS A 449 -12.03 24.87 25.34
N VAL A 450 -11.35 23.98 24.62
CA VAL A 450 -11.58 22.52 24.72
C VAL A 450 -11.24 22.04 26.12
N GLY A 451 -10.07 22.39 26.65
CA GLY A 451 -9.65 22.00 28.00
C GLY A 451 -10.58 22.52 29.11
N ALA A 452 -11.16 23.71 28.95
CA ALA A 452 -12.15 24.25 29.86
C ALA A 452 -13.51 23.52 29.79
N THR A 453 -13.85 22.96 28.62
CA THR A 453 -15.13 22.27 28.34
C THR A 453 -15.10 20.80 28.75
N TYR A 454 -13.98 20.12 28.52
CA TYR A 454 -13.77 18.68 28.72
C TYR A 454 -12.89 18.40 29.96
N LYS A 455 -13.25 18.95 31.13
CA LYS A 455 -12.46 18.76 32.36
C LYS A 455 -12.50 17.29 32.82
N SER A 456 -11.36 16.59 32.78
CA SER A 456 -11.23 15.26 33.37
C SER A 456 -11.33 15.33 34.90
N THR A 457 -12.02 14.38 35.52
CA THR A 457 -12.05 14.19 36.98
C THR A 457 -11.22 12.97 37.43
N GLY A 458 -10.35 12.42 36.57
CA GLY A 458 -9.51 11.25 36.86
C GLY A 458 -8.44 10.97 35.79
N GLU A 459 -7.59 9.97 36.04
CA GLU A 459 -6.39 9.61 35.25
C GLU A 459 -6.65 9.19 33.78
N ASP A 460 -7.90 8.95 33.38
CA ASP A 460 -8.29 8.69 31.99
C ASP A 460 -8.79 10.00 31.33
N SER A 461 -7.86 10.76 30.72
CA SER A 461 -8.15 12.04 30.05
C SER A 461 -9.03 11.91 28.80
N ASP A 462 -9.14 10.70 28.24
CA ASP A 462 -9.74 10.47 26.92
C ASP A 462 -11.26 10.26 26.96
N SER A 463 -11.86 10.10 28.14
CA SER A 463 -13.30 9.83 28.32
C SER A 463 -14.04 10.91 29.13
N ALA A 464 -13.55 12.15 29.14
CA ALA A 464 -14.23 13.24 29.83
C ALA A 464 -15.50 13.65 29.06
N GLU A 465 -16.68 13.51 29.68
CA GLU A 465 -17.92 14.03 29.11
C GLU A 465 -17.94 15.57 29.16
N PRO A 466 -18.42 16.24 28.09
CA PRO A 466 -18.41 17.70 28.03
C PRO A 466 -19.39 18.31 29.04
N ASN A 467 -18.95 19.38 29.72
CA ASN A 467 -19.83 20.18 30.54
C ASN A 467 -20.83 20.94 29.65
N THR A 468 -22.12 20.57 29.66
CA THR A 468 -23.12 21.00 28.67
C THR A 468 -23.24 22.53 28.49
N PRO A 469 -23.24 23.38 29.54
CA PRO A 469 -23.23 24.83 29.38
C PRO A 469 -21.91 25.39 28.82
N ALA A 470 -20.77 24.77 29.14
CA ALA A 470 -19.47 25.16 28.59
C ALA A 470 -19.36 24.77 27.11
N LEU A 471 -19.98 23.65 26.72
CA LEU A 471 -20.03 23.16 25.34
C LEU A 471 -20.76 24.14 24.42
N GLN A 472 -21.92 24.65 24.84
CA GLN A 472 -22.64 25.69 24.08
C GLN A 472 -21.76 26.94 23.91
N GLY A 473 -21.11 27.40 24.98
CA GLY A 473 -20.24 28.58 24.91
C GLY A 473 -19.03 28.40 24.00
N MET A 474 -18.45 27.19 23.93
CA MET A 474 -17.38 26.85 23.00
C MET A 474 -17.88 26.88 21.54
N ILE A 475 -19.06 26.32 21.27
CA ILE A 475 -19.65 26.27 19.94
C ILE A 475 -20.06 27.66 19.45
N ASP A 476 -20.69 28.47 20.29
CA ASP A 476 -21.06 29.85 19.96
C ASP A 476 -19.83 30.68 19.61
N TRP A 477 -18.77 30.54 20.40
CA TRP A 477 -17.47 31.15 20.11
C TRP A 477 -16.91 30.65 18.77
N ALA A 478 -16.87 29.35 18.53
CA ALA A 478 -16.32 28.78 17.30
C ALA A 478 -17.09 29.22 16.05
N ASN A 479 -18.43 29.22 16.10
CA ASN A 479 -19.28 29.70 15.02
C ASN A 479 -19.06 31.20 14.75
N GLN A 480 -18.83 32.01 15.79
CA GLN A 480 -18.51 33.41 15.62
C GLN A 480 -17.12 33.64 15.04
N GLN A 481 -16.11 32.90 15.50
CA GLN A 481 -14.71 33.09 15.08
C GLN A 481 -14.44 32.53 13.68
N PHE A 482 -14.97 31.36 13.36
CA PHE A 482 -14.69 30.64 12.10
C PHE A 482 -15.79 30.80 11.06
N GLU A 483 -16.88 31.49 11.38
CA GLU A 483 -18.09 31.56 10.55
C GLU A 483 -18.65 30.18 10.19
N ALA A 484 -18.51 29.25 11.14
CA ALA A 484 -18.98 27.88 11.01
C ALA A 484 -20.47 27.75 11.40
N SER A 485 -21.03 26.57 11.15
CA SER A 485 -22.42 26.21 11.51
C SER A 485 -22.46 24.95 12.38
N LEU A 486 -21.60 24.91 13.41
CA LEU A 486 -21.50 23.81 14.36
C LEU A 486 -22.70 23.78 15.31
N ASN A 487 -23.10 22.59 15.75
CA ASN A 487 -24.16 22.40 16.73
C ASN A 487 -23.73 21.49 17.90
N VAL A 488 -24.49 21.51 19.00
CA VAL A 488 -24.15 20.76 20.23
C VAL A 488 -24.23 19.24 20.03
N GLU A 489 -25.18 18.78 19.21
CA GLU A 489 -25.40 17.35 18.95
C GLU A 489 -24.17 16.71 18.32
N GLU A 490 -23.49 17.43 17.43
CA GLU A 490 -22.25 16.98 16.80
C GLU A 490 -21.12 16.68 17.79
N PHE A 491 -21.09 17.35 18.95
CA PHE A 491 -20.03 17.20 19.96
C PHE A 491 -20.47 16.35 21.15
N THR A 492 -21.68 15.79 21.11
CA THR A 492 -22.17 14.92 22.19
C THR A 492 -21.58 13.51 22.05
N GLY A 493 -20.92 13.02 23.10
CA GLY A 493 -20.25 11.70 23.06
C GLY A 493 -18.93 11.68 22.30
N VAL A 494 -18.40 12.86 21.97
CA VAL A 494 -17.10 13.05 21.30
C VAL A 494 -16.02 13.32 22.34
N THR A 495 -14.82 12.79 22.13
CA THR A 495 -13.69 13.00 23.04
C THR A 495 -13.11 14.42 22.91
N ALA A 496 -12.34 14.88 23.90
CA ALA A 496 -11.67 16.18 23.85
C ALA A 496 -10.77 16.33 22.61
N VAL A 497 -10.05 15.26 22.24
CA VAL A 497 -9.15 15.23 21.07
C VAL A 497 -9.93 15.35 19.76
N GLU A 498 -11.04 14.63 19.64
CA GLU A 498 -11.90 14.71 18.45
C GLU A 498 -12.58 16.08 18.35
N ALA A 499 -13.04 16.65 19.46
CA ALA A 499 -13.59 18.00 19.51
C ALA A 499 -12.56 19.05 19.07
N GLN A 500 -11.32 18.93 19.57
CA GLN A 500 -10.21 19.79 19.15
C GLN A 500 -9.93 19.66 17.65
N ASN A 501 -9.85 18.44 17.12
CA ASN A 501 -9.63 18.21 15.69
C ASN A 501 -10.75 18.83 14.84
N ARG A 502 -12.00 18.74 15.26
CA ARG A 502 -13.13 19.38 14.56
C ARG A 502 -13.02 20.89 14.55
N LEU A 503 -12.72 21.53 15.68
CA LEU A 503 -12.53 22.98 15.72
C LEU A 503 -11.34 23.44 14.88
N LEU A 504 -10.23 22.68 14.91
CA LEU A 504 -9.07 22.97 14.07
C LEU A 504 -9.34 22.76 12.58
N ARG A 505 -10.29 21.89 12.22
CA ARG A 505 -10.76 21.74 10.83
C ARG A 505 -11.54 22.97 10.35
N GLU A 506 -12.36 23.57 11.20
CA GLU A 506 -13.05 24.82 10.89
C GLU A 506 -12.04 25.98 10.76
N PHE A 507 -11.06 26.03 11.67
CA PHE A 507 -9.93 26.97 11.57
C PHE A 507 -9.20 26.81 10.22
N ASP A 508 -8.84 25.58 9.85
CA ASP A 508 -8.15 25.29 8.58
C ASP A 508 -8.99 25.68 7.37
N SER A 509 -10.28 25.35 7.39
CA SER A 509 -11.22 25.67 6.30
C SER A 509 -11.41 27.17 6.13
N HIS A 510 -11.34 27.93 7.22
CA HIS A 510 -11.50 29.38 7.20
C HIS A 510 -10.22 30.12 6.80
N TYR A 511 -9.07 29.76 7.39
CA TYR A 511 -7.85 30.57 7.29
C TYR A 511 -6.87 30.03 6.24
N ARG A 512 -6.79 28.72 6.04
CA ARG A 512 -5.78 28.07 5.19
C ARG A 512 -6.32 26.86 4.38
N PRO A 513 -7.49 26.95 3.73
CA PRO A 513 -8.12 25.82 3.05
C PRO A 513 -7.24 25.21 1.96
N GLU A 514 -6.51 26.04 1.20
CA GLU A 514 -5.65 25.57 0.12
C GLU A 514 -4.47 24.73 0.65
N PHE A 515 -3.83 25.20 1.72
CA PHE A 515 -2.66 24.53 2.29
C PHE A 515 -3.07 23.28 3.09
N SER A 516 -4.16 23.34 3.85
CA SER A 516 -4.73 22.16 4.54
C SER A 516 -5.12 21.05 3.54
N GLN A 517 -5.69 21.43 2.39
CA GLN A 517 -5.97 20.47 1.31
C GLN A 517 -4.69 19.88 0.70
N ALA A 518 -3.66 20.70 0.50
CA ALA A 518 -2.36 20.24 0.01
C ALA A 518 -1.72 19.23 0.97
N GLU A 519 -1.66 19.54 2.26
CA GLU A 519 -1.16 18.65 3.32
C GLU A 519 -1.86 17.29 3.30
N ARG A 520 -3.20 17.30 3.26
CA ARG A 520 -4.02 16.09 3.23
C ARG A 520 -3.76 15.27 1.97
N SER A 521 -3.69 15.92 0.81
CA SER A 521 -3.43 15.24 -0.46
C SER A 521 -2.04 14.61 -0.48
N ILE A 522 -1.01 15.34 -0.07
CA ILE A 522 0.38 14.87 -0.01
C ILE A 522 0.49 13.67 0.95
N LEU A 523 -0.10 13.77 2.15
CA LEU A 523 -0.12 12.67 3.12
C LEU A 523 -0.72 11.39 2.53
N LEU A 524 -1.89 11.50 1.88
CA LEU A 524 -2.60 10.34 1.31
C LEU A 524 -1.86 9.77 0.10
N GLU A 525 -1.37 10.61 -0.81
CA GLU A 525 -0.69 10.18 -2.03
C GLU A 525 0.63 9.48 -1.71
N VAL A 526 1.45 10.06 -0.83
CA VAL A 526 2.72 9.47 -0.42
C VAL A 526 2.48 8.15 0.34
N LEU A 527 1.49 8.11 1.24
CA LEU A 527 1.14 6.88 1.96
C LEU A 527 0.67 5.78 1.01
N ASP A 528 -0.24 6.09 0.10
CA ASP A 528 -0.81 5.12 -0.84
C ASP A 528 0.26 4.61 -1.82
N HIS A 529 1.18 5.47 -2.27
CA HIS A 529 2.31 5.06 -3.10
C HIS A 529 3.28 4.15 -2.33
N ALA A 530 3.72 4.57 -1.14
CA ALA A 530 4.64 3.79 -0.31
C ALA A 530 4.06 2.42 0.08
N TRP A 531 2.75 2.36 0.37
CA TRP A 531 2.07 1.11 0.66
C TRP A 531 2.01 0.17 -0.54
N LYS A 532 1.74 0.69 -1.75
CA LYS A 532 1.78 -0.14 -2.98
C LYS A 532 3.17 -0.72 -3.21
N GLU A 533 4.22 0.08 -3.10
CA GLU A 533 5.61 -0.39 -3.21
C GLU A 533 5.93 -1.46 -2.18
N HIS A 534 5.47 -1.28 -0.94
CA HIS A 534 5.63 -2.29 0.12
C HIS A 534 4.85 -3.58 -0.18
N LEU A 535 3.63 -3.51 -0.72
CA LEU A 535 2.88 -4.69 -1.14
C LEU A 535 3.64 -5.48 -2.23
N TYR A 536 4.21 -4.79 -3.21
CA TYR A 536 5.06 -5.43 -4.22
C TYR A 536 6.28 -6.08 -3.58
N PHE A 537 6.98 -5.39 -2.69
CA PHE A 537 8.11 -5.96 -1.97
C PHE A 537 7.72 -7.24 -1.20
N MET A 538 6.58 -7.22 -0.50
CA MET A 538 6.10 -8.37 0.29
C MET A 538 5.72 -9.57 -0.57
N ASP A 539 5.21 -9.35 -1.78
CA ASP A 539 4.95 -10.40 -2.76
C ASP A 539 6.25 -11.04 -3.26
N HIS A 540 7.24 -10.22 -3.61
CA HIS A 540 8.58 -10.69 -3.99
C HIS A 540 9.24 -11.46 -2.84
N LEU A 541 9.19 -10.92 -1.62
CA LEU A 541 9.73 -11.57 -0.43
C LEU A 541 9.05 -12.93 -0.21
N ARG A 542 7.72 -13.01 -0.33
CA ARG A 542 6.97 -14.27 -0.17
C ARG A 542 7.38 -15.31 -1.21
N SER A 543 7.60 -14.91 -2.46
CA SER A 543 8.02 -15.81 -3.53
C SER A 543 9.47 -16.32 -3.36
N GLY A 544 10.37 -15.49 -2.81
CA GLY A 544 11.79 -15.80 -2.64
C GLY A 544 12.17 -16.46 -1.30
N ILE A 545 11.36 -16.31 -0.25
CA ILE A 545 11.75 -16.71 1.11
C ILE A 545 12.02 -18.20 1.28
N GLY A 546 11.45 -19.04 0.40
CA GLY A 546 11.70 -20.48 0.42
C GLY A 546 13.18 -20.85 0.29
N LEU A 547 13.99 -20.03 -0.39
CA LEU A 547 15.43 -20.25 -0.55
C LEU A 547 16.21 -20.13 0.78
N VAL A 548 15.67 -19.40 1.76
CA VAL A 548 16.32 -19.22 3.06
C VAL A 548 16.39 -20.53 3.87
N SER A 549 15.53 -21.51 3.53
CA SER A 549 15.57 -22.84 4.14
C SER A 549 16.87 -23.61 3.87
N TYR A 550 17.57 -23.32 2.76
CA TYR A 550 18.87 -23.93 2.47
C TYR A 550 19.94 -23.55 3.50
N ALA A 551 19.80 -22.39 4.14
CA ALA A 551 20.67 -21.93 5.23
C ALA A 551 20.24 -22.45 6.61
N GLN A 552 19.36 -23.45 6.68
CA GLN A 552 18.81 -24.01 7.93
C GLN A 552 18.10 -22.98 8.82
N LYS A 553 17.61 -21.90 8.23
CA LYS A 553 16.78 -20.88 8.90
C LYS A 553 15.31 -21.13 8.61
N ASP A 554 14.45 -20.80 9.56
CA ASP A 554 12.99 -20.91 9.38
C ASP A 554 12.50 -19.78 8.44
N PRO A 555 11.98 -20.10 7.24
CA PRO A 555 11.52 -19.10 6.27
C PRO A 555 10.42 -18.20 6.82
N LYS A 556 9.56 -18.70 7.72
CA LYS A 556 8.47 -17.92 8.30
C LYS A 556 8.99 -16.83 9.23
N VAL A 557 9.97 -17.17 10.07
CA VAL A 557 10.59 -16.22 10.99
C VAL A 557 11.31 -15.14 10.21
N GLU A 558 12.03 -15.53 9.16
CA GLU A 558 12.74 -14.60 8.28
C GLU A 558 11.78 -13.72 7.47
N TYR A 559 10.68 -14.26 6.95
CA TYR A 559 9.62 -13.48 6.30
C TYR A 559 9.08 -12.40 7.22
N LYS A 560 8.77 -12.75 8.47
CA LYS A 560 8.25 -11.80 9.46
C LYS A 560 9.29 -10.73 9.80
N ARG A 561 10.56 -11.12 9.95
CA ARG A 561 11.66 -10.22 10.30
C ARG A 561 11.95 -9.21 9.19
N GLU A 562 12.20 -9.70 7.97
CA GLU A 562 12.48 -8.85 6.81
C GLU A 562 11.24 -8.03 6.42
N GLY A 563 10.04 -8.63 6.50
CA GLY A 563 8.78 -7.92 6.24
C GLY A 563 8.50 -6.78 7.22
N MET A 564 8.82 -6.96 8.51
CA MET A 564 8.68 -5.87 9.50
C MET A 564 9.74 -4.79 9.31
N LYS A 565 10.99 -5.17 9.05
CA LYS A 565 12.07 -4.22 8.75
C LYS A 565 11.74 -3.35 7.54
N ALA A 566 11.26 -3.94 6.45
CA ALA A 566 10.84 -3.20 5.26
C ALA A 566 9.64 -2.28 5.55
N PHE A 567 8.70 -2.72 6.39
CA PHE A 567 7.55 -1.92 6.79
C PHE A 567 7.94 -0.70 7.64
N GLU A 568 8.87 -0.85 8.58
CA GLU A 568 9.42 0.29 9.33
C GLU A 568 10.15 1.26 8.42
N GLN A 569 10.98 0.76 7.49
CA GLN A 569 11.65 1.58 6.48
C GLN A 569 10.65 2.31 5.56
N MET A 570 9.51 1.68 5.23
CA MET A 570 8.43 2.33 4.49
C MET A 570 7.89 3.53 5.28
N TRP A 571 7.57 3.38 6.56
CA TRP A 571 7.08 4.50 7.40
C TRP A 571 8.09 5.64 7.53
N MET A 572 9.38 5.30 7.60
CA MET A 572 10.45 6.30 7.68
C MET A 572 10.51 7.11 6.39
N ARG A 573 10.44 6.44 5.23
CA ARG A 573 10.35 7.07 3.90
C ARG A 573 9.10 7.91 3.73
N VAL A 574 7.94 7.47 4.24
CA VAL A 574 6.70 8.29 4.21
C VAL A 574 6.93 9.62 4.92
N GLY A 575 7.51 9.61 6.13
CA GLY A 575 7.81 10.84 6.86
C GLY A 575 8.78 11.75 6.10
N GLU A 576 9.83 11.20 5.52
CA GLU A 576 10.80 11.95 4.72
C GLU A 576 10.16 12.55 3.45
N GLN A 577 9.39 11.76 2.70
CA GLN A 577 8.76 12.22 1.46
C GLN A 577 7.68 13.27 1.71
N VAL A 578 6.85 13.10 2.74
CA VAL A 578 5.82 14.10 3.11
C VAL A 578 6.48 15.41 3.52
N THR A 579 7.48 15.35 4.39
CA THR A 579 8.16 16.56 4.87
C THR A 579 9.02 17.23 3.81
N SER A 580 9.54 16.50 2.82
CA SER A 580 10.18 17.09 1.63
C SER A 580 9.15 17.78 0.74
N ALA A 581 8.09 17.06 0.39
CA ALA A 581 7.11 17.49 -0.59
C ALA A 581 6.40 18.78 -0.17
N ILE A 582 6.05 18.92 1.11
CA ILE A 582 5.35 20.11 1.62
C ILE A 582 6.20 21.40 1.49
N PHE A 583 7.53 21.30 1.51
CA PHE A 583 8.43 22.45 1.31
C PHE A 583 8.79 22.69 -0.17
N ARG A 584 8.54 21.72 -1.05
CA ARG A 584 8.90 21.79 -2.48
C ARG A 584 7.73 22.01 -3.43
N VAL A 585 6.50 21.77 -2.96
CA VAL A 585 5.27 21.76 -3.76
C VAL A 585 5.06 22.99 -4.65
N GLU A 586 5.42 24.20 -4.18
CA GLU A 586 5.25 25.45 -4.93
C GLU A 586 6.17 25.54 -6.16
N ASN A 587 7.35 24.93 -6.09
CA ASN A 587 8.37 24.98 -7.15
C ASN A 587 8.28 23.78 -8.10
N GLU A 588 7.99 22.59 -7.56
CA GLU A 588 8.10 21.32 -8.30
C GLU A 588 6.78 20.88 -8.96
N SER A 589 5.63 21.41 -8.55
CA SER A 589 4.33 20.96 -9.09
C SER A 589 3.32 22.11 -9.32
N PRO A 590 3.57 23.03 -10.27
CA PRO A 590 2.64 24.12 -10.58
C PRO A 590 1.24 23.64 -11.00
N ASP A 591 1.15 22.49 -11.67
CA ASP A 591 -0.13 21.88 -12.07
C ASP A 591 -0.93 21.37 -10.86
N PHE A 592 -0.25 20.77 -9.87
CA PHE A 592 -0.87 20.36 -8.61
C PHE A 592 -1.41 21.58 -7.86
N VAL A 593 -0.59 22.63 -7.71
CA VAL A 593 -0.99 23.91 -7.10
C VAL A 593 -2.21 24.50 -7.81
N GLY A 594 -2.25 24.45 -9.15
CA GLY A 594 -3.39 24.89 -9.94
C GLY A 594 -4.65 24.04 -9.73
N SER A 595 -4.52 22.73 -9.51
CA SER A 595 -5.64 21.81 -9.30
C SER A 595 -6.36 22.04 -7.95
N LEU A 596 -5.63 22.51 -6.93
CA LEU A 596 -6.19 22.80 -5.60
C LEU A 596 -7.25 23.92 -5.63
N TRP A 597 -7.17 24.81 -6.62
CA TRP A 597 -8.18 25.85 -6.87
C TRP A 597 -9.58 25.30 -7.11
N ASN A 598 -9.71 24.23 -7.90
CA ASN A 598 -11.02 23.66 -8.25
C ASN A 598 -11.73 23.05 -7.04
N ILE A 599 -10.96 22.74 -5.99
CA ILE A 599 -11.44 22.14 -4.76
C ILE A 599 -11.81 23.24 -3.75
N SER A 600 -10.98 24.27 -3.59
CA SER A 600 -11.24 25.38 -2.64
C SER A 600 -12.32 26.34 -3.13
N SER A 601 -12.46 26.54 -4.44
CA SER A 601 -13.51 27.40 -5.02
C SER A 601 -14.93 26.88 -4.79
N ALA A 602 -15.12 25.57 -4.57
CA ALA A 602 -16.41 24.99 -4.16
C ALA A 602 -16.85 25.45 -2.75
N THR A 603 -15.90 25.81 -1.89
CA THR A 603 -16.14 26.27 -0.51
C THR A 603 -16.40 27.79 -0.44
N HIS A 604 -15.93 28.56 -1.43
CA HIS A 604 -16.05 30.02 -1.47
C HIS A 604 -17.10 30.56 -2.48
N ALA A 605 -17.90 29.70 -3.10
CA ALA A 605 -18.89 30.12 -4.08
C ALA A 605 -20.11 30.80 -3.42
N VAL A 606 -20.10 32.13 -3.40
CA VAL A 606 -21.35 32.92 -3.46
C VAL A 606 -21.93 32.70 -4.87
N PRO A 607 -23.24 32.40 -5.03
CA PRO A 607 -23.81 32.19 -6.36
C PRO A 607 -23.91 33.53 -7.08
N ASP A 608 -22.91 33.85 -7.91
CA ASP A 608 -22.97 34.96 -8.85
C ASP A 608 -23.01 34.44 -10.29
N ALA A 609 -24.02 34.90 -11.04
CA ALA A 609 -24.47 34.37 -12.32
C ALA A 609 -23.63 34.87 -13.51
N SER A 610 -22.32 35.04 -13.33
CA SER A 610 -21.45 35.64 -14.35
C SER A 610 -20.06 34.98 -14.45
N ILE A 611 -20.01 33.65 -14.49
CA ILE A 611 -18.83 32.89 -14.89
C ILE A 611 -19.01 32.45 -16.36
N PRO A 612 -18.12 32.83 -17.30
CA PRO A 612 -18.15 32.28 -18.64
C PRO A 612 -17.77 30.80 -18.59
N GLU A 613 -18.70 29.91 -18.95
CA GLU A 613 -18.41 28.51 -19.23
C GLU A 613 -17.35 28.43 -20.34
N THR A 614 -16.13 28.07 -19.97
CA THR A 614 -15.12 27.67 -20.95
C THR A 614 -15.30 26.20 -21.25
N ASN A 615 -15.97 25.92 -22.38
CA ASN A 615 -16.01 24.61 -23.01
C ASN A 615 -14.57 24.19 -23.38
N GLY A 616 -13.93 23.44 -22.49
CA GLY A 616 -12.67 22.74 -22.73
C GLY A 616 -12.92 21.24 -22.74
N THR A 617 -13.01 20.66 -23.94
CA THR A 617 -12.94 19.21 -24.14
C THR A 617 -11.57 18.70 -23.72
N HIS A 618 -11.44 18.23 -22.49
CA HIS A 618 -10.40 17.32 -22.07
C HIS A 618 -10.99 15.92 -21.87
N GLU A 619 -10.75 15.06 -22.85
CA GLU A 619 -10.79 13.62 -22.66
C GLU A 619 -9.73 13.25 -21.63
N SER A 620 -10.16 12.74 -20.48
CA SER A 620 -9.34 11.97 -19.56
C SER A 620 -10.22 10.89 -18.96
N SER A 621 -9.96 9.69 -19.46
CA SER A 621 -10.43 8.41 -18.97
C SER A 621 -9.83 8.11 -17.59
N SER A 622 -10.65 8.22 -16.54
CA SER A 622 -10.52 7.44 -15.31
C SER A 622 -11.72 7.75 -14.40
N GLN A 623 -12.84 7.08 -14.62
CA GLN A 623 -13.93 7.03 -13.65
C GLN A 623 -13.45 6.23 -12.43
N SER A 624 -12.99 6.93 -11.40
CA SER A 624 -12.90 6.39 -10.05
C SER A 624 -14.23 6.70 -9.36
N GLN A 625 -15.08 5.69 -9.19
CA GLN A 625 -16.27 5.83 -8.37
C GLN A 625 -15.88 6.00 -6.89
N PRO A 626 -16.59 6.82 -6.11
CA PRO A 626 -16.44 6.83 -4.66
C PRO A 626 -16.84 5.46 -4.12
N GLY A 627 -15.98 4.88 -3.27
CA GLY A 627 -16.28 3.65 -2.56
C GLY A 627 -17.43 3.85 -1.55
N PRO A 628 -18.19 2.79 -1.21
CA PRO A 628 -19.31 2.90 -0.29
C PRO A 628 -18.86 3.23 1.13
N GLU A 629 -19.64 4.04 1.84
CA GLU A 629 -19.45 4.36 3.26
C GLU A 629 -19.52 3.09 4.14
N PRO A 630 -18.78 3.01 5.26
CA PRO A 630 -18.81 1.87 6.15
C PRO A 630 -20.13 1.85 6.93
N GLY A 631 -21.01 0.86 6.66
CA GLY A 631 -22.20 0.59 7.48
C GLY A 631 -23.51 0.36 6.72
N ALA A 632 -23.54 0.52 5.39
CA ALA A 632 -24.72 0.18 4.59
C ALA A 632 -24.82 -1.35 4.36
N PRO A 633 -26.03 -1.95 4.42
CA PRO A 633 -26.21 -3.37 4.12
C PRO A 633 -25.80 -3.66 2.66
N GLU A 634 -24.95 -4.67 2.46
CA GLU A 634 -24.45 -5.11 1.15
C GLU A 634 -25.59 -5.26 0.14
N GLN A 635 -25.67 -4.34 -0.82
CA GLN A 635 -26.45 -4.54 -2.02
C GLN A 635 -25.67 -5.50 -2.92
N ILE A 636 -26.21 -6.71 -3.07
CA ILE A 636 -25.76 -7.69 -4.06
C ILE A 636 -25.91 -7.01 -5.43
N ILE A 637 -24.79 -6.63 -6.04
CA ILE A 637 -24.77 -6.10 -7.41
C ILE A 637 -25.16 -7.25 -8.35
N ASP A 638 -26.35 -7.17 -8.93
CA ASP A 638 -26.77 -8.12 -9.96
C ASP A 638 -25.86 -8.00 -11.19
N PRO A 639 -25.42 -9.12 -11.79
CA PRO A 639 -24.57 -9.09 -12.98
C PRO A 639 -25.31 -8.40 -14.13
N ILE A 640 -24.65 -7.40 -14.74
CA ILE A 640 -25.14 -6.67 -15.91
C ILE A 640 -25.49 -7.67 -17.02
N ARG A 641 -26.80 -7.92 -17.23
CA ARG A 641 -27.30 -8.70 -18.35
C ARG A 641 -27.41 -7.78 -19.56
N ASN A 642 -26.53 -7.98 -20.53
CA ASN A 642 -26.54 -7.27 -21.79
C ASN A 642 -27.79 -7.67 -22.61
N THR A 643 -28.82 -6.83 -22.64
CA THR A 643 -30.11 -7.07 -23.31
C THR A 643 -30.15 -6.65 -24.79
N GLY A 644 -29.01 -6.23 -25.35
CA GLY A 644 -28.91 -5.91 -26.78
C GLY A 644 -28.89 -7.14 -27.69
N GLU A 645 -29.54 -7.06 -28.86
CA GLU A 645 -29.44 -8.07 -29.90
C GLU A 645 -27.97 -8.29 -30.31
N LYS A 646 -27.49 -9.54 -30.17
CA LYS A 646 -26.14 -9.91 -30.59
C LYS A 646 -26.05 -9.88 -32.11
N VAL A 647 -25.31 -8.90 -32.64
CA VAL A 647 -25.00 -8.83 -34.09
C VAL A 647 -24.15 -10.04 -34.47
N GLY A 648 -24.66 -10.89 -35.36
CA GLY A 648 -23.97 -12.07 -35.83
C GLY A 648 -22.76 -11.70 -36.69
N ARG A 649 -21.72 -12.55 -36.68
CA ARG A 649 -20.44 -12.32 -37.41
C ARG A 649 -20.61 -11.98 -38.91
N ASN A 650 -21.71 -12.42 -39.53
CA ASN A 650 -22.02 -12.22 -40.94
C ASN A 650 -23.10 -11.17 -41.21
N ASP A 651 -23.67 -10.56 -40.17
CA ASP A 651 -24.74 -9.55 -40.29
C ASP A 651 -24.17 -8.19 -40.70
N PRO A 652 -25.01 -7.28 -41.22
CA PRO A 652 -24.61 -5.92 -41.54
C PRO A 652 -24.05 -5.21 -40.31
N CYS A 653 -22.88 -4.59 -40.45
CA CYS A 653 -22.22 -3.91 -39.33
C CYS A 653 -23.02 -2.68 -38.89
N PRO A 654 -23.32 -2.51 -37.58
CA PRO A 654 -24.18 -1.44 -37.07
C PRO A 654 -23.59 -0.03 -37.22
N CYS A 655 -22.30 0.10 -37.56
CA CYS A 655 -21.67 1.38 -37.87
C CYS A 655 -22.09 1.99 -39.22
N GLY A 656 -23.00 1.35 -39.96
CA GLY A 656 -23.53 1.87 -41.24
C GLY A 656 -22.59 1.70 -42.43
N SER A 657 -21.50 0.95 -42.29
CA SER A 657 -20.48 0.79 -43.35
C SER A 657 -20.89 -0.08 -44.55
N GLY A 658 -22.07 -0.72 -44.50
CA GLY A 658 -22.55 -1.65 -45.53
C GLY A 658 -21.77 -2.97 -45.63
N LYS A 659 -20.77 -3.20 -44.78
CA LYS A 659 -19.95 -4.43 -44.72
C LYS A 659 -20.45 -5.39 -43.64
N LYS A 660 -20.11 -6.68 -43.74
CA LYS A 660 -20.38 -7.68 -42.69
C LYS A 660 -19.57 -7.38 -41.42
N TYR A 661 -20.14 -7.61 -40.23
CA TYR A 661 -19.52 -7.29 -38.92
C TYR A 661 -18.06 -7.76 -38.79
N LYS A 662 -17.75 -9.01 -39.18
CA LYS A 662 -16.39 -9.58 -39.15
C LYS A 662 -15.34 -8.88 -40.04
N LYS A 663 -15.77 -8.05 -40.98
CA LYS A 663 -14.90 -7.29 -41.89
C LYS A 663 -14.90 -5.80 -41.57
N CYS A 664 -15.44 -5.40 -40.42
CA CYS A 664 -15.52 -4.02 -39.96
C CYS A 664 -15.26 -3.96 -38.44
N CYS A 665 -16.23 -3.59 -37.62
CA CYS A 665 -16.03 -3.42 -36.17
C CYS A 665 -15.57 -4.72 -35.46
N GLY A 666 -16.03 -5.89 -35.93
CA GLY A 666 -15.60 -7.19 -35.40
C GLY A 666 -14.39 -7.79 -36.09
N ALA A 667 -13.54 -6.99 -36.75
CA ALA A 667 -12.31 -7.48 -37.37
C ALA A 667 -11.18 -7.71 -36.35
N ASN A 668 -11.23 -7.02 -35.21
CA ASN A 668 -10.25 -7.12 -34.13
C ASN A 668 -10.85 -7.62 -32.79
N ASP A 669 -12.12 -8.07 -32.81
CA ASP A 669 -12.81 -8.72 -31.68
C ASP A 669 -12.58 -10.24 -31.66
#